data_AF-A0A2K3Q6T1-F1
#
_entry.id   AF-A0A2K3Q6T1-F1
#
_cell.length_a   1.000
_cell.length_b   1.000
_cell.length_c   1.000
_cell.angle_alpha   90.00
_cell.angle_beta   90.00
_cell.angle_gamma   90.00
#
_symmetry.space_group_name_H-M   'P 1'
#
loop_
_entity.id
_entity.type
_entity.pdbx_description
1 polymer ?
#
loop_
_entity_poly.entity_id
_entity_poly.type
_entity_poly.pdbx_seq_one_letter_code
_entity_poly.pdbx_strand_id
1 'polypeptide(L)'
;RQTAQESHPSRPGLPCHQLRALVLLQLSPSLTDLVVESHRLYHGSAQNPTSRKIRSAPCAGSGISPQTASLLWSGWSPVLLPWCDASVMSLRQLGGPSRSIMSRSVCIVGAGPSGLVAAKTLLHNAPEGSFKVSVFDSQDAVGGLWPSSKTDDGRQVHPLMLANQSKHTMQFSDLAWDEDAPQLPRAWMVGRYLQRYLDRYLAGNPDFELHLGTRVVRAEPLDGGKDGWHVLFRSRGKGESRRFENLLIASGYFGKPIIPEALARPASIPVVHSSQYRDLKALLGKKAPGEGKILVVGGQMSGVEIAGTIASHLSSAANSPDEFEIPAIDKYSVHHVVQRPIWVLPLYTTPEPKATTTPFLPLDFSSYNRNNRPLPLVNTQGHIGEDTAKLVHGVFERALGNDQAMFSPLLRVDDEAKSRPPYLAVSDWYCDFVRSGSITLSTGRVESLDGTTAVLSPGGTKIDDIAAVVVATGFDPSPCLDFLPDATLKQLHHSPRHTEQPVALAFHGTHHPDVSNLGFVGFYRSPYWGVMQMQARFLAELWSKPDALPETLLQKLKTDDSIQRTLALRGDPRLSQFPMGDYSWLMQEFAGALSIDPITPSFDGAPALSHNNQPLDMLTPSRYPSPTDDSQAREDAAKSVRDTLSVSVAGLTTPRFVSRAVFRSLLGTWKLERDLTSRLPSHPSGHFSGTARFLLRDGTSDGIRRAKDGTPESSDEDDPGMEYLYIEDGEFRADGGFGFRATMRYVWRYDERNGVLGVWFAKPEDPKRADYLFHEIEFLTPQGGRGKGWSAKAGHLCISDYYDVKYDFAFEAVNLKQWTIEYIVNGPKKDYTISGTYRR
;
A
#
# COMPACT_ATOMS: atom_id res chain seq x y z
N ARG A 1 -20.11 18.99 -64.62
CA ARG A 1 -21.11 19.04 -65.73
C ARG A 1 -21.73 17.65 -65.83
N GLN A 2 -23.01 17.42 -66.09
CA GLN A 2 -24.24 18.23 -65.93
C GLN A 2 -25.42 17.28 -66.24
N THR A 3 -26.54 17.36 -65.51
CA THR A 3 -27.88 16.78 -65.83
C THR A 3 -28.00 15.29 -66.20
N ALA A 4 -28.77 14.55 -65.39
CA ALA A 4 -29.20 13.18 -65.64
C ALA A 4 -30.44 13.10 -66.56
N GLN A 5 -30.70 11.90 -67.10
CA GLN A 5 -32.06 11.35 -67.25
C GLN A 5 -32.01 9.83 -67.49
N GLU A 6 -32.76 9.06 -66.69
CA GLU A 6 -33.09 7.65 -66.93
C GLU A 6 -34.58 7.42 -66.69
N SER A 7 -35.15 6.38 -67.32
CA SER A 7 -36.58 6.05 -67.29
C SER A 7 -36.86 4.74 -66.56
N HIS A 8 -37.84 4.73 -65.65
CA HIS A 8 -38.32 3.52 -64.97
C HIS A 8 -38.99 2.52 -65.91
N PRO A 9 -39.03 1.23 -65.52
CA PRO A 9 -40.33 0.63 -65.27
C PRO A 9 -40.49 0.02 -63.86
N SER A 10 -41.73 0.00 -63.41
CA SER A 10 -42.24 -0.25 -62.06
C SER A 10 -42.42 -1.73 -61.67
N ARG A 11 -42.31 -2.01 -60.35
CA ARG A 11 -43.15 -2.90 -59.48
C ARG A 11 -42.36 -3.47 -58.27
N PRO A 12 -43.02 -3.92 -57.19
CA PRO A 12 -44.13 -3.33 -56.45
C PRO A 12 -43.73 -3.02 -54.97
N GLY A 13 -44.59 -2.36 -54.20
CA GLY A 13 -44.26 -1.95 -52.82
C GLY A 13 -44.44 -3.04 -51.75
N LEU A 14 -43.68 -2.91 -50.66
CA LEU A 14 -43.84 -3.62 -49.37
C LEU A 14 -43.87 -2.60 -48.20
N PRO A 15 -44.50 -2.90 -47.05
CA PRO A 15 -44.84 -1.87 -46.06
C PRO A 15 -43.64 -1.36 -45.24
N CYS A 16 -43.31 -0.07 -45.40
CA CYS A 16 -42.21 0.59 -44.67
C CYS A 16 -42.61 0.98 -43.24
N HIS A 17 -42.81 0.00 -42.34
CA HIS A 17 -43.15 0.27 -40.92
C HIS A 17 -42.35 -0.48 -39.84
N GLN A 18 -41.42 -1.39 -40.20
CA GLN A 18 -40.58 -2.08 -39.20
C GLN A 18 -39.11 -1.59 -39.13
N LEU A 19 -38.55 -0.96 -40.18
CA LEU A 19 -37.14 -0.53 -40.18
C LEU A 19 -36.82 0.67 -39.27
N ARG A 20 -37.81 1.38 -38.71
CA ARG A 20 -37.57 2.50 -37.77
C ARG A 20 -37.51 2.11 -36.29
N ALA A 21 -37.73 0.84 -35.94
CA ALA A 21 -37.68 0.38 -34.54
C ALA A 21 -36.28 -0.12 -34.11
N LEU A 22 -35.50 -0.72 -35.00
CA LEU A 22 -34.27 -1.45 -34.62
C LEU A 22 -33.01 -0.59 -34.40
N VAL A 23 -33.01 0.69 -34.75
CA VAL A 23 -31.84 1.59 -34.57
C VAL A 23 -31.73 2.13 -33.13
N LEU A 24 -32.79 2.00 -32.33
CA LEU A 24 -32.87 2.55 -30.95
C LEU A 24 -32.05 1.76 -29.90
N LEU A 25 -31.36 0.68 -30.29
CA LEU A 25 -30.43 -0.06 -29.42
C LEU A 25 -28.96 0.38 -29.53
N GLN A 26 -28.65 1.44 -30.30
CA GLN A 26 -27.28 1.97 -30.47
C GLN A 26 -27.10 3.44 -30.08
N LEU A 27 -28.06 4.06 -29.38
CA LEU A 27 -28.00 5.48 -29.02
C LEU A 27 -28.00 5.73 -27.51
N SER A 28 -26.83 6.07 -26.98
CA SER A 28 -26.73 6.95 -25.80
C SER A 28 -27.35 8.32 -26.14
N PRO A 29 -28.15 8.94 -25.25
CA PRO A 29 -28.95 10.10 -25.62
C PRO A 29 -28.20 11.43 -25.50
N SER A 30 -27.82 12.04 -26.63
CA SER A 30 -27.33 13.43 -26.69
C SER A 30 -28.05 14.27 -27.75
N LEU A 31 -28.90 15.18 -27.26
CA LEU A 31 -29.37 16.45 -27.84
C LEU A 31 -29.89 16.55 -29.29
N THR A 32 -31.07 17.18 -29.43
CA THR A 32 -31.32 18.22 -30.45
C THR A 32 -32.41 19.17 -29.96
N ASP A 33 -32.33 20.44 -30.34
CA ASP A 33 -33.02 21.55 -29.67
C ASP A 33 -34.49 21.79 -30.07
N LEU A 34 -35.21 22.52 -29.21
CA LEU A 34 -36.15 23.55 -29.67
C LEU A 34 -36.32 24.65 -28.62
N VAL A 35 -35.67 25.79 -28.85
CA VAL A 35 -35.86 27.03 -28.06
C VAL A 35 -37.05 27.81 -28.61
N VAL A 36 -37.99 28.18 -27.74
CA VAL A 36 -38.95 29.27 -27.98
C VAL A 36 -39.01 30.13 -26.72
N GLU A 37 -38.91 31.44 -26.88
CA GLU A 37 -38.93 32.40 -25.79
C GLU A 37 -40.33 32.58 -25.19
N SER A 38 -40.41 32.75 -23.87
CA SER A 38 -41.34 33.70 -23.28
C SER A 38 -40.73 34.31 -22.02
N HIS A 39 -40.61 35.63 -21.99
CA HIS A 39 -39.84 36.37 -21.00
C HIS A 39 -40.74 37.44 -20.37
N ARG A 40 -40.83 37.51 -19.02
CA ARG A 40 -40.92 38.73 -18.16
C ARG A 40 -41.83 38.65 -16.92
N LEU A 41 -41.33 39.29 -15.85
CA LEU A 41 -42.03 39.99 -14.74
C LEU A 41 -42.84 39.08 -13.77
N TYR A 42 -42.78 39.28 -12.45
CA TYR A 42 -42.95 40.56 -11.73
C TYR A 42 -42.01 40.79 -10.53
N HIS A 43 -42.00 42.05 -10.05
CA HIS A 43 -41.23 42.50 -8.88
C HIS A 43 -42.04 42.52 -7.57
N GLY A 44 -41.33 42.33 -6.44
CA GLY A 44 -41.66 42.85 -5.11
C GLY A 44 -42.61 41.99 -4.25
N SER A 45 -42.74 42.22 -2.94
CA SER A 45 -41.88 42.94 -1.98
C SER A 45 -42.51 42.90 -0.57
N ALA A 46 -41.69 43.02 0.48
CA ALA A 46 -42.02 43.53 1.81
C ALA A 46 -42.78 42.65 2.85
N GLN A 47 -42.22 42.70 4.08
CA GLN A 47 -42.87 42.85 5.40
C GLN A 47 -43.63 41.68 6.09
N ASN A 48 -42.98 41.20 7.16
CA ASN A 48 -43.56 40.85 8.48
C ASN A 48 -44.45 42.02 9.01
N PRO A 49 -45.46 41.83 9.92
CA PRO A 49 -45.16 41.34 11.28
C PRO A 49 -46.29 40.66 12.14
N THR A 50 -45.84 39.96 13.20
CA THR A 50 -46.44 39.87 14.56
C THR A 50 -47.87 39.32 14.86
N SER A 51 -47.90 38.06 15.34
CA SER A 51 -48.16 37.70 16.77
C SER A 51 -49.54 37.20 17.30
N ARG A 52 -49.41 36.32 18.34
CA ARG A 52 -50.24 36.12 19.56
C ARG A 52 -51.52 35.22 19.57
N LYS A 53 -51.47 34.24 20.50
CA LYS A 53 -52.53 33.83 21.51
C LYS A 53 -53.72 32.96 20.98
N ILE A 54 -54.41 32.08 21.76
CA ILE A 54 -54.30 31.61 23.17
C ILE A 54 -55.05 30.28 23.47
N ARG A 55 -54.58 29.48 24.45
CA ARG A 55 -55.28 28.40 25.24
C ARG A 55 -55.89 27.21 24.43
N SER A 56 -56.34 26.08 25.03
CA SER A 56 -56.54 25.67 26.45
C SER A 56 -56.15 24.21 26.74
N ALA A 57 -55.83 23.90 28.01
CA ALA A 57 -55.76 22.54 28.59
C ALA A 57 -57.15 22.19 29.27
N PRO A 58 -57.37 21.25 30.23
CA PRO A 58 -56.42 20.69 31.24
C PRO A 58 -56.63 19.23 31.76
N CYS A 59 -55.84 18.89 32.81
CA CYS A 59 -56.10 17.94 33.91
C CYS A 59 -55.97 16.42 33.69
N ALA A 60 -55.49 15.62 34.65
CA ALA A 60 -54.77 15.86 35.93
C ALA A 60 -53.91 14.59 36.26
N GLY A 61 -52.75 14.62 36.93
CA GLY A 61 -52.54 14.79 38.38
C GLY A 61 -52.29 13.41 39.04
N SER A 62 -51.50 13.19 40.10
CA SER A 62 -50.61 13.99 40.98
C SER A 62 -49.56 13.01 41.60
N GLY A 63 -48.29 13.35 41.89
CA GLY A 63 -47.77 14.18 43.02
C GLY A 63 -46.96 13.27 43.99
N ILE A 64 -46.01 13.66 44.86
CA ILE A 64 -45.32 14.91 45.30
C ILE A 64 -43.97 14.42 45.97
N SER A 65 -42.76 14.97 45.74
CA SER A 65 -42.16 16.28 46.17
C SER A 65 -41.88 16.38 47.69
N PRO A 66 -40.97 17.25 48.23
CA PRO A 66 -40.19 18.39 47.65
C PRO A 66 -38.67 18.06 47.50
N GLN A 67 -37.61 18.91 47.52
CA GLN A 67 -37.27 20.37 47.66
C GLN A 67 -35.83 20.51 47.01
N THR A 68 -35.28 21.52 46.31
CA THR A 68 -35.34 23.02 46.17
C THR A 68 -34.61 23.80 47.28
N ALA A 69 -33.67 24.74 47.06
CA ALA A 69 -32.98 25.32 45.86
C ALA A 69 -31.62 25.99 46.31
N SER A 70 -30.92 26.99 45.70
CA SER A 70 -31.18 27.94 44.59
C SER A 70 -29.91 28.73 44.10
N LEU A 71 -29.89 29.10 42.80
CA LEU A 71 -29.51 30.35 42.06
C LEU A 71 -28.74 31.54 42.75
N LEU A 72 -28.06 32.53 42.11
CA LEU A 72 -27.43 32.78 40.76
C LEU A 72 -26.63 34.15 40.73
N TRP A 73 -25.64 34.28 39.83
CA TRP A 73 -25.20 35.47 39.01
C TRP A 73 -24.33 36.68 39.48
N SER A 74 -23.32 37.00 38.62
CA SER A 74 -22.63 38.30 38.32
C SER A 74 -21.79 39.02 39.41
N GLY A 75 -20.67 39.72 39.10
CA GLY A 75 -19.91 39.91 37.85
C GLY A 75 -18.73 40.93 38.00
N TRP A 76 -18.10 41.35 36.89
CA TRP A 76 -17.00 42.36 36.74
C TRP A 76 -15.52 41.92 36.95
N SER A 77 -14.61 42.74 36.42
CA SER A 77 -13.12 42.62 36.26
C SER A 77 -12.56 44.07 36.10
N PRO A 78 -11.24 44.39 35.86
CA PRO A 78 -10.02 43.57 35.68
C PRO A 78 -8.74 44.13 36.41
N VAL A 79 -7.52 43.80 35.91
CA VAL A 79 -6.21 44.54 35.98
C VAL A 79 -5.06 44.02 36.90
N LEU A 80 -3.92 43.67 36.25
CA LEU A 80 -2.48 43.64 36.62
C LEU A 80 -1.93 43.04 37.96
N LEU A 81 -1.01 42.05 37.83
CA LEU A 81 0.48 42.11 38.03
C LEU A 81 1.11 43.21 38.94
N PRO A 82 2.39 43.12 39.42
CA PRO A 82 3.40 42.01 39.43
C PRO A 82 4.26 41.89 40.75
N TRP A 83 5.40 41.16 40.70
CA TRP A 83 6.55 41.06 41.65
C TRP A 83 6.32 40.31 42.99
N CYS A 84 7.33 39.82 43.73
CA CYS A 84 8.63 39.17 43.48
C CYS A 84 9.54 39.36 44.72
N ASP A 85 9.88 38.24 45.37
CA ASP A 85 11.19 37.87 45.95
C ASP A 85 11.85 38.72 47.08
N ALA A 86 12.13 38.04 48.21
CA ALA A 86 13.29 38.28 49.07
C ALA A 86 13.57 37.10 50.03
N SER A 87 14.64 36.33 49.74
CA SER A 87 15.67 35.75 50.63
C SER A 87 15.54 35.95 52.18
N VAL A 88 15.99 35.07 53.11
CA VAL A 88 17.15 34.15 53.15
C VAL A 88 16.90 33.04 54.21
N MET A 89 17.30 31.78 53.97
CA MET A 89 18.06 30.99 54.98
C MET A 89 18.77 29.77 54.36
N SER A 90 20.07 29.61 54.66
CA SER A 90 20.93 28.56 54.11
C SER A 90 21.18 27.47 55.16
N LEU A 91 20.90 26.22 54.81
CA LEU A 91 21.42 25.04 55.51
C LEU A 91 22.33 24.25 54.56
N ARG A 92 23.65 24.34 54.77
CA ARG A 92 24.63 23.53 54.03
C ARG A 92 24.59 22.10 54.55
N GLN A 93 24.11 21.16 53.73
CA GLN A 93 24.44 19.75 53.91
C GLN A 93 25.68 19.38 53.09
N LEU A 94 26.53 18.52 53.66
CA LEU A 94 27.76 18.03 53.05
C LEU A 94 27.44 16.88 52.09
N GLY A 95 27.03 17.22 50.87
CA GLY A 95 27.10 16.28 49.75
C GLY A 95 28.56 16.06 49.36
N GLY A 96 28.98 14.80 49.20
CA GLY A 96 30.20 14.49 48.45
C GLY A 96 30.04 14.90 46.98
N PRO A 97 31.13 14.91 46.18
CA PRO A 97 31.03 15.27 44.77
C PRO A 97 30.09 14.28 44.07
N SER A 98 28.91 14.74 43.67
CA SER A 98 28.13 14.04 42.67
C SER A 98 29.00 13.93 41.42
N ARG A 99 29.26 12.70 40.97
CA ARG A 99 29.70 12.51 39.59
C ARG A 99 28.59 13.07 38.72
N SER A 100 28.81 14.25 38.14
CA SER A 100 28.11 14.65 36.94
C SER A 100 28.28 13.50 35.96
N ILE A 101 27.17 12.82 35.65
CA ILE A 101 27.14 11.84 34.58
C ILE A 101 27.26 12.68 33.31
N MET A 102 28.46 12.76 32.76
CA MET A 102 28.65 13.40 31.47
C MET A 102 27.89 12.58 30.44
N SER A 103 26.93 13.21 29.78
CA SER A 103 26.10 12.64 28.72
C SER A 103 26.95 11.98 27.64
N ARG A 104 26.80 10.67 27.45
CA ARG A 104 27.61 9.91 26.50
C ARG A 104 27.34 10.36 25.06
N SER A 105 28.39 10.67 24.33
CA SER A 105 28.32 11.11 22.95
C SER A 105 28.04 9.95 21.98
N VAL A 106 27.01 10.09 21.13
CA VAL A 106 26.60 9.07 20.14
C VAL A 106 26.54 9.66 18.74
N CYS A 107 27.27 9.06 17.80
CA CYS A 107 27.13 9.33 16.37
C CYS A 107 26.14 8.35 15.74
N ILE A 108 25.07 8.84 15.13
CA ILE A 108 24.13 8.03 14.34
C ILE A 108 24.35 8.28 12.86
N VAL A 109 24.58 7.21 12.09
CA VAL A 109 24.79 7.28 10.64
C VAL A 109 23.47 6.97 9.92
N GLY A 110 22.81 7.99 9.35
CA GLY A 110 21.55 7.92 8.62
C GLY A 110 20.36 8.52 9.38
N ALA A 111 19.53 9.30 8.67
CA ALA A 111 18.31 9.96 9.18
C ALA A 111 17.01 9.38 8.58
N GLY A 112 17.04 8.09 8.23
CA GLY A 112 15.85 7.29 7.93
C GLY A 112 15.10 6.83 9.19
N PRO A 113 14.07 5.95 9.06
CA PRO A 113 13.28 5.45 10.18
C PRO A 113 14.15 4.94 11.35
N SER A 114 15.15 4.11 11.03
CA SER A 114 16.11 3.56 11.99
C SER A 114 16.84 4.62 12.82
N GLY A 115 17.26 5.73 12.20
CA GLY A 115 18.05 6.76 12.84
C GLY A 115 17.21 7.67 13.72
N LEU A 116 16.01 8.02 13.25
CA LEU A 116 15.05 8.83 14.01
C LEU A 116 14.53 8.08 15.24
N VAL A 117 14.22 6.78 15.12
CA VAL A 117 13.81 5.98 16.29
C VAL A 117 14.97 5.71 17.26
N ALA A 118 16.19 5.47 16.74
CA ALA A 118 17.38 5.36 17.57
C ALA A 118 17.65 6.64 18.37
N ALA A 119 17.60 7.81 17.71
CA ALA A 119 17.76 9.10 18.37
C ALA A 119 16.67 9.35 19.42
N LYS A 120 15.39 9.12 19.09
CA LYS A 120 14.28 9.28 20.04
C LYS A 120 14.49 8.41 21.26
N THR A 121 14.77 7.12 21.07
CA THR A 121 14.86 6.16 22.17
C THR A 121 16.07 6.41 23.06
N LEU A 122 17.22 6.83 22.51
CA LEU A 122 18.38 7.25 23.31
C LEU A 122 18.11 8.54 24.12
N LEU A 123 17.30 9.48 23.61
CA LEU A 123 17.03 10.76 24.28
C LEU A 123 15.80 10.74 25.22
N HIS A 124 14.82 9.86 24.98
CA HIS A 124 13.53 9.85 25.71
C HIS A 124 13.23 8.57 26.47
N ASN A 125 13.84 7.43 26.12
CA ASN A 125 13.56 6.15 26.80
C ASN A 125 14.70 5.65 27.69
N ALA A 126 15.93 6.14 27.48
CA ALA A 126 17.05 6.00 28.41
C ALA A 126 16.87 6.90 29.65
N PRO A 127 17.68 6.73 30.72
CA PRO A 127 17.68 7.67 31.84
C PRO A 127 18.10 9.09 31.40
N GLU A 128 17.43 10.11 31.93
CA GLU A 128 17.66 11.52 31.58
C GLU A 128 19.15 11.92 31.64
N GLY A 129 19.62 12.65 30.63
CA GLY A 129 21.01 13.09 30.51
C GLY A 129 22.04 12.00 30.18
N SER A 130 21.63 10.74 29.95
CA SER A 130 22.58 9.65 29.65
C SER A 130 23.32 9.81 28.33
N PHE A 131 22.73 10.52 27.34
CA PHE A 131 23.25 10.59 25.97
C PHE A 131 23.15 11.99 25.36
N LYS A 132 24.07 12.29 24.43
CA LYS A 132 23.98 13.35 23.42
C LYS A 132 24.09 12.73 22.05
N VAL A 133 23.19 13.08 21.14
CA VAL A 133 22.98 12.35 19.89
C VAL A 133 23.13 13.27 18.68
N SER A 134 24.15 13.01 17.86
CA SER A 134 24.34 13.68 16.57
C SER A 134 24.01 12.72 15.41
N VAL A 135 22.97 13.02 14.65
CA VAL A 135 22.56 12.25 13.46
C VAL A 135 23.15 12.88 12.20
N PHE A 136 23.81 12.07 11.36
CA PHE A 136 24.43 12.50 10.11
C PHE A 136 23.82 11.75 8.92
N ASP A 137 23.26 12.45 7.93
CA ASP A 137 22.84 11.85 6.66
C ASP A 137 23.48 12.58 5.46
N SER A 138 23.81 11.81 4.43
CA SER A 138 24.34 12.35 3.17
C SER A 138 23.27 13.01 2.29
N GLN A 139 21.99 12.73 2.53
CA GLN A 139 20.85 13.41 1.91
C GLN A 139 20.55 14.73 2.62
N ASP A 140 19.95 15.67 1.91
CA ASP A 140 19.57 17.01 2.37
C ASP A 140 18.24 17.06 3.15
N ALA A 141 17.48 15.96 3.17
CA ALA A 141 16.25 15.80 3.95
C ALA A 141 16.15 14.41 4.61
N VAL A 142 15.50 14.34 5.78
CA VAL A 142 15.22 13.10 6.52
C VAL A 142 14.29 12.15 5.74
N GLY A 143 14.10 10.93 6.27
CA GLY A 143 13.23 9.90 5.69
C GLY A 143 13.97 8.75 5.02
N GLY A 144 15.23 8.98 4.62
CA GLY A 144 16.13 7.95 4.09
C GLY A 144 15.69 7.43 2.72
N LEU A 145 14.88 6.37 2.71
CA LEU A 145 14.25 5.82 1.51
C LEU A 145 12.95 6.56 1.14
N TRP A 146 12.29 7.13 2.14
CA TRP A 146 10.93 7.62 2.06
C TRP A 146 10.91 9.11 1.72
N PRO A 147 10.41 9.51 0.53
CA PRO A 147 10.23 10.92 0.18
C PRO A 147 9.19 11.58 1.09
N SER A 148 9.22 12.90 1.23
CA SER A 148 8.27 13.65 2.08
C SER A 148 7.16 14.37 1.31
N SER A 149 7.24 14.43 -0.03
CA SER A 149 6.24 15.06 -0.90
C SER A 149 5.90 14.18 -2.11
N LYS A 150 4.81 14.50 -2.83
CA LYS A 150 4.44 13.87 -4.11
C LYS A 150 5.51 14.07 -5.21
N THR A 151 6.43 15.02 -5.03
CA THR A 151 7.39 15.50 -6.04
C THR A 151 8.86 15.28 -5.67
N ASP A 152 9.17 14.70 -4.50
CA ASP A 152 10.52 14.27 -4.12
C ASP A 152 10.87 12.98 -4.88
N ASP A 153 11.37 13.16 -6.10
CA ASP A 153 11.75 12.10 -7.05
C ASP A 153 13.21 11.67 -6.90
N GLY A 154 13.99 12.33 -6.03
CA GLY A 154 15.42 12.07 -5.81
C GLY A 154 15.73 10.83 -4.96
N ARG A 155 14.74 10.24 -4.28
CA ARG A 155 14.90 9.06 -3.43
C ARG A 155 15.01 7.75 -4.21
N GLN A 156 15.37 6.67 -3.53
CA GLN A 156 15.36 5.31 -4.13
C GLN A 156 13.93 4.78 -4.42
N VAL A 157 12.91 5.31 -3.73
CA VAL A 157 11.50 4.90 -3.85
C VAL A 157 10.71 5.98 -4.56
N HIS A 158 9.86 5.61 -5.52
CA HIS A 158 8.97 6.53 -6.21
C HIS A 158 7.91 7.10 -5.23
N PRO A 159 7.70 8.43 -5.15
CA PRO A 159 6.86 9.05 -4.11
C PRO A 159 5.42 8.55 -4.06
N LEU A 160 4.84 8.18 -5.21
CA LEU A 160 3.46 7.68 -5.28
C LEU A 160 3.32 6.17 -5.05
N MET A 161 4.41 5.42 -4.87
CA MET A 161 4.38 3.96 -4.64
C MET A 161 3.63 3.64 -3.32
N LEU A 162 2.76 2.64 -3.34
CA LEU A 162 2.09 2.14 -2.12
C LEU A 162 3.05 1.35 -1.22
N ALA A 163 2.82 1.38 0.09
CA ALA A 163 3.46 0.46 1.02
C ALA A 163 2.83 -0.95 0.91
N ASN A 164 3.67 -1.99 0.96
CA ASN A 164 3.25 -3.41 0.97
C ASN A 164 2.63 -3.87 2.30
N GLN A 165 2.41 -2.95 3.24
CA GLN A 165 1.99 -3.17 4.61
C GLN A 165 1.10 -2.00 5.06
N SER A 166 0.21 -2.27 6.02
CA SER A 166 -0.71 -1.25 6.48
C SER A 166 -0.06 -0.21 7.38
N LYS A 167 -0.75 0.94 7.55
CA LYS A 167 -0.37 1.97 8.53
C LYS A 167 -0.18 1.42 9.95
N HIS A 168 -0.85 0.31 10.28
CA HIS A 168 -0.79 -0.34 11.58
C HIS A 168 0.54 -1.06 11.88
N THR A 169 1.31 -1.43 10.84
CA THR A 169 2.67 -1.99 10.99
C THR A 169 3.78 -1.08 10.47
N MET A 170 3.47 -0.19 9.52
CA MET A 170 4.32 0.90 9.05
C MET A 170 4.28 2.10 10.01
N GLN A 171 4.58 1.87 11.30
CA GLN A 171 4.60 2.91 12.36
C GLN A 171 5.53 2.52 13.51
N PHE A 172 5.84 3.49 14.37
CA PHE A 172 6.41 3.25 15.70
C PHE A 172 5.30 3.18 16.75
N SER A 173 5.59 2.63 17.93
CA SER A 173 4.57 2.34 18.95
C SER A 173 3.90 3.59 19.53
N ASP A 174 4.57 4.73 19.40
CA ASP A 174 4.47 5.94 20.22
C ASP A 174 4.07 7.21 19.44
N LEU A 175 3.86 7.10 18.12
CA LEU A 175 3.24 8.15 17.30
C LEU A 175 2.16 7.52 16.41
N ALA A 176 0.92 7.95 16.59
CA ALA A 176 -0.20 7.52 15.76
C ALA A 176 -0.19 8.19 14.38
N TRP A 177 -0.61 7.44 13.36
CA TRP A 177 -1.00 8.02 12.07
C TRP A 177 -2.17 8.99 12.20
N ASP A 178 -2.27 9.90 11.24
CA ASP A 178 -3.42 10.81 11.13
C ASP A 178 -4.71 10.02 10.86
N GLU A 179 -5.87 10.59 11.21
CA GLU A 179 -7.15 9.85 11.23
C GLU A 179 -7.64 9.52 9.82
N ASP A 180 -7.41 10.43 8.88
CA ASP A 180 -7.66 10.28 7.44
C ASP A 180 -6.58 9.47 6.69
N ALA A 181 -5.46 9.13 7.35
CA ALA A 181 -4.37 8.41 6.71
C ALA A 181 -4.87 7.06 6.15
N PRO A 182 -4.64 6.76 4.85
CA PRO A 182 -5.16 5.57 4.21
C PRO A 182 -4.54 4.31 4.82
N GLN A 183 -5.26 3.19 4.70
CA GLN A 183 -4.81 1.93 5.30
C GLN A 183 -3.48 1.44 4.72
N LEU A 184 -3.20 1.75 3.46
CA LEU A 184 -1.90 1.55 2.81
C LEU A 184 -1.33 2.93 2.44
N PRO A 185 -0.38 3.48 3.23
CA PRO A 185 0.19 4.79 2.92
C PRO A 185 1.05 4.73 1.65
N ARG A 186 1.01 5.80 0.83
CA ARG A 186 1.99 6.00 -0.24
C ARG A 186 3.32 6.45 0.34
N ALA A 187 4.42 6.21 -0.37
CA ALA A 187 5.78 6.48 0.11
C ALA A 187 5.98 7.93 0.60
N TRP A 188 5.39 8.91 -0.10
CA TRP A 188 5.41 10.32 0.32
C TRP A 188 4.74 10.58 1.69
N MET A 189 3.69 9.82 2.02
CA MET A 189 3.00 9.91 3.31
C MET A 189 3.86 9.33 4.45
N VAL A 190 4.67 8.31 4.17
CA VAL A 190 5.62 7.73 5.13
C VAL A 190 6.73 8.73 5.47
N GLY A 191 7.24 9.51 4.51
CA GLY A 191 8.16 10.61 4.82
C GLY A 191 7.51 11.73 5.64
N ARG A 192 6.23 12.06 5.40
CA ARG A 192 5.49 12.99 6.29
C ARG A 192 5.34 12.46 7.72
N TYR A 193 5.08 11.16 7.91
CA TYR A 193 5.06 10.54 9.23
C TYR A 193 6.42 10.63 9.93
N LEU A 194 7.51 10.41 9.20
CA LEU A 194 8.88 10.54 9.73
C LEU A 194 9.25 11.99 10.07
N GLN A 195 8.78 12.97 9.29
CA GLN A 195 8.90 14.39 9.62
C GLN A 195 8.14 14.71 10.92
N ARG A 196 6.87 14.28 11.05
CA ARG A 196 6.10 14.41 12.31
C ARG A 196 6.83 13.77 13.51
N TYR A 197 7.55 12.66 13.31
CA TYR A 197 8.33 12.00 14.37
C TYR A 197 9.57 12.81 14.78
N LEU A 198 10.30 13.38 13.80
CA LEU A 198 11.39 14.34 14.05
C LEU A 198 10.88 15.57 14.81
N ASP A 199 9.78 16.17 14.35
CA ASP A 199 9.22 17.39 14.94
C ASP A 199 8.72 17.16 16.37
N ARG A 200 8.08 16.01 16.64
CA ARG A 200 7.55 15.65 17.97
C ARG A 200 8.63 15.38 19.01
N TYR A 201 9.71 14.70 18.65
CA TYR A 201 10.67 14.15 19.62
C TYR A 201 12.05 14.80 19.60
N LEU A 202 12.50 15.34 18.48
CA LEU A 202 13.93 15.60 18.26
C LEU A 202 14.22 17.08 17.95
N ALA A 203 13.40 17.73 17.12
CA ALA A 203 13.65 19.09 16.65
C ALA A 203 13.74 20.15 17.77
N GLY A 204 13.13 19.90 18.93
CA GLY A 204 13.20 20.76 20.12
C GLY A 204 14.07 20.25 21.27
N ASN A 205 14.81 19.14 21.10
CA ASN A 205 15.61 18.55 22.17
C ASN A 205 17.03 19.17 22.20
N PRO A 206 17.52 19.67 23.36
CA PRO A 206 18.81 20.37 23.45
C PRO A 206 20.04 19.46 23.32
N ASP A 207 19.88 18.14 23.48
CA ASP A 207 20.93 17.13 23.39
C ASP A 207 20.89 16.39 22.02
N PHE A 208 20.15 16.93 21.05
CA PHE A 208 20.02 16.44 19.68
C PHE A 208 20.68 17.37 18.66
N GLU A 209 21.48 16.81 17.75
CA GLU A 209 22.01 17.50 16.57
C GLU A 209 21.64 16.74 15.29
N LEU A 210 21.25 17.47 14.23
CA LEU A 210 20.95 16.91 12.92
C LEU A 210 21.79 17.56 11.82
N HIS A 211 22.61 16.74 11.16
CA HIS A 211 23.55 17.14 10.13
C HIS A 211 23.19 16.49 8.78
N LEU A 212 22.32 17.15 8.03
CA LEU A 212 21.93 16.78 6.67
C LEU A 212 22.99 17.22 5.65
N GLY A 213 22.98 16.64 4.44
CA GLY A 213 23.95 16.88 3.37
C GLY A 213 25.40 16.55 3.76
N THR A 214 25.58 15.71 4.78
CA THR A 214 26.84 15.49 5.51
C THR A 214 27.12 14.00 5.64
N ARG A 215 27.98 13.49 4.75
CA ARG A 215 28.30 12.07 4.64
C ARG A 215 29.39 11.67 5.65
N VAL A 216 29.16 10.64 6.44
CA VAL A 216 30.24 9.91 7.14
C VAL A 216 31.12 9.21 6.10
N VAL A 217 32.43 9.44 6.15
CA VAL A 217 33.40 8.89 5.19
C VAL A 217 34.48 8.01 5.82
N ARG A 218 34.66 8.07 7.14
CA ARG A 218 35.53 7.17 7.93
C ARG A 218 35.09 7.22 9.40
N ALA A 219 35.14 6.11 10.11
CA ALA A 219 34.96 6.05 11.56
C ALA A 219 36.00 5.10 12.16
N GLU A 220 36.89 5.59 13.02
CA GLU A 220 38.02 4.82 13.54
C GLU A 220 37.88 4.57 15.04
N PRO A 221 38.01 3.33 15.52
CA PRO A 221 37.92 3.04 16.95
C PRO A 221 39.18 3.55 17.68
N LEU A 222 38.98 4.27 18.78
CA LEU A 222 40.04 4.78 19.66
C LEU A 222 40.42 3.72 20.69
N ASP A 223 41.73 3.52 20.89
CA ASP A 223 42.33 2.52 21.79
C ASP A 223 41.67 1.13 21.74
N GLY A 224 41.45 0.65 20.51
CA GLY A 224 40.82 -0.65 20.22
C GLY A 224 39.30 -0.67 20.41
N GLY A 225 38.67 0.51 20.47
CA GLY A 225 37.22 0.71 20.67
C GLY A 225 36.86 1.19 22.07
N LYS A 226 37.81 1.13 23.04
CA LYS A 226 37.56 1.47 24.45
C LYS A 226 37.30 2.95 24.68
N ASP A 227 37.97 3.81 23.92
CA ASP A 227 37.93 5.26 24.08
C ASP A 227 36.99 5.94 23.05
N GLY A 228 36.08 5.16 22.47
CA GLY A 228 35.10 5.62 21.49
C GLY A 228 35.57 5.54 20.03
N TRP A 229 35.10 6.50 19.23
CA TRP A 229 35.24 6.57 17.79
C TRP A 229 35.69 7.97 17.36
N HIS A 230 36.65 8.05 16.47
CA HIS A 230 36.98 9.27 15.72
C HIS A 230 36.31 9.22 14.35
N VAL A 231 35.27 10.02 14.17
CA VAL A 231 34.43 10.01 12.96
C VAL A 231 34.78 11.20 12.07
N LEU A 232 35.01 10.93 10.78
CA LEU A 232 35.29 11.91 9.73
C LEU A 232 34.06 12.08 8.84
N PHE A 233 33.62 13.32 8.70
CA PHE A 233 32.47 13.76 7.93
C PHE A 233 32.91 14.52 6.68
N ARG A 234 32.06 14.54 5.66
CA ARG A 234 32.21 15.38 4.46
C ARG A 234 30.90 16.10 4.16
N SER A 235 30.94 17.43 4.22
CA SER A 235 29.81 18.31 3.88
C SER A 235 30.28 19.40 2.92
N ARG A 236 29.56 19.58 1.79
CA ARG A 236 29.86 20.60 0.76
C ARG A 236 31.34 20.69 0.35
N GLY A 237 32.00 19.53 0.24
CA GLY A 237 33.43 19.40 -0.12
C GLY A 237 34.43 19.63 1.03
N LYS A 238 34.00 20.13 2.19
CA LYS A 238 34.85 20.27 3.39
C LYS A 238 34.81 19.01 4.24
N GLY A 239 35.90 18.75 4.97
CA GLY A 239 35.98 17.71 5.99
C GLY A 239 35.90 18.30 7.40
N GLU A 240 35.16 17.63 8.29
CA GLU A 240 35.16 17.86 9.74
C GLU A 240 35.38 16.49 10.41
N SER A 241 36.07 16.45 11.55
CA SER A 241 36.14 15.22 12.36
C SER A 241 35.85 15.50 13.83
N ARG A 242 35.14 14.57 14.47
CA ARG A 242 34.69 14.69 15.86
C ARG A 242 34.79 13.33 16.56
N ARG A 243 34.97 13.35 17.89
CA ARG A 243 34.99 12.15 18.72
C ARG A 243 33.60 11.87 19.30
N PHE A 244 33.25 10.58 19.40
CA PHE A 244 32.02 10.09 20.02
C PHE A 244 32.34 8.84 20.84
N GLU A 245 31.66 8.59 21.94
CA GLU A 245 31.84 7.36 22.73
C GLU A 245 31.20 6.14 22.04
N ASN A 246 30.07 6.33 21.36
CA ASN A 246 29.33 5.27 20.68
C ASN A 246 29.06 5.62 19.21
N LEU A 247 28.98 4.60 18.36
CA LEU A 247 28.63 4.70 16.94
C LEU A 247 27.43 3.79 16.66
N LEU A 248 26.42 4.30 15.98
CA LEU A 248 25.20 3.57 15.65
C LEU A 248 24.93 3.62 14.15
N ILE A 249 24.85 2.46 13.53
CA ILE A 249 24.63 2.30 12.09
C ILE A 249 23.13 2.19 11.82
N ALA A 250 22.57 3.26 11.25
CA ALA A 250 21.17 3.39 10.86
C ALA A 250 21.03 3.68 9.36
N SER A 251 22.07 3.40 8.57
CA SER A 251 22.26 3.79 7.16
C SER A 251 21.33 3.07 6.18
N GLY A 252 20.55 2.10 6.67
CA GLY A 252 19.67 1.27 5.85
C GLY A 252 20.41 0.19 5.06
N TYR A 253 19.64 -0.77 4.55
CA TYR A 253 20.16 -1.99 3.92
C TYR A 253 20.27 -1.90 2.39
N PHE A 254 19.53 -0.99 1.75
CA PHE A 254 19.50 -0.86 0.28
C PHE A 254 20.63 0.06 -0.22
N GLY A 255 21.87 -0.45 -0.15
CA GLY A 255 23.08 0.29 -0.53
C GLY A 255 23.22 0.51 -2.03
N LYS A 256 24.11 -0.25 -2.68
CA LYS A 256 24.40 -0.11 -4.11
C LYS A 256 23.51 -1.03 -4.95
N PRO A 257 22.82 -0.56 -6.00
CA PRO A 257 22.12 -1.42 -6.95
C PRO A 257 23.00 -2.53 -7.53
N ILE A 258 22.49 -3.76 -7.53
CA ILE A 258 23.13 -4.91 -8.19
C ILE A 258 22.64 -4.95 -9.63
N ILE A 259 23.56 -4.75 -10.57
CA ILE A 259 23.35 -4.95 -12.01
C ILE A 259 24.26 -6.11 -12.45
N PRO A 260 23.72 -7.19 -13.06
CA PRO A 260 24.54 -8.29 -13.57
C PRO A 260 25.52 -7.83 -14.65
N GLU A 261 26.70 -8.45 -14.76
CA GLU A 261 27.74 -8.00 -15.71
C GLU A 261 27.24 -7.99 -17.17
N ALA A 262 26.41 -8.98 -17.55
CA ALA A 262 25.74 -9.08 -18.85
C ALA A 262 24.85 -7.87 -19.20
N LEU A 263 24.45 -7.08 -18.19
CA LEU A 263 23.59 -5.89 -18.31
C LEU A 263 24.30 -4.60 -17.85
N ALA A 264 25.54 -4.69 -17.38
CA ALA A 264 26.34 -3.54 -16.92
C ALA A 264 27.19 -2.90 -18.04
N ARG A 265 27.24 -3.55 -19.22
CA ARG A 265 27.97 -3.05 -20.40
C ARG A 265 27.10 -2.05 -21.18
N PRO A 266 27.69 -1.06 -21.90
CA PRO A 266 26.92 -0.12 -22.70
C PRO A 266 26.09 -0.82 -23.77
N ALA A 267 24.77 -0.63 -23.74
CA ALA A 267 23.82 -1.18 -24.71
C ALA A 267 23.29 -0.10 -25.66
N SER A 268 22.71 -0.51 -26.78
CA SER A 268 21.99 0.39 -27.71
C SER A 268 20.62 0.84 -27.19
N ILE A 269 20.12 0.19 -26.14
CA ILE A 269 18.83 0.45 -25.49
C ILE A 269 19.03 0.89 -24.03
N PRO A 270 18.05 1.58 -23.42
CA PRO A 270 18.10 1.94 -22.00
C PRO A 270 18.18 0.69 -21.11
N VAL A 271 19.13 0.67 -20.17
CA VAL A 271 19.23 -0.31 -19.09
C VAL A 271 19.27 0.45 -17.77
N VAL A 272 18.30 0.23 -16.90
CA VAL A 272 18.16 0.93 -15.60
C VAL A 272 17.89 -0.06 -14.48
N HIS A 273 18.30 0.27 -13.25
CA HIS A 273 17.81 -0.47 -12.08
C HIS A 273 16.38 -0.05 -11.73
N SER A 274 15.59 -0.93 -11.10
CA SER A 274 14.18 -0.66 -10.74
C SER A 274 14.00 0.60 -9.89
N SER A 275 14.95 0.92 -9.01
CA SER A 275 14.96 2.15 -8.20
C SER A 275 15.19 3.45 -9.00
N GLN A 276 15.56 3.35 -10.28
CA GLN A 276 15.72 4.48 -11.20
C GLN A 276 14.52 4.65 -12.14
N TYR A 277 13.59 3.68 -12.20
CA TYR A 277 12.34 3.85 -12.93
C TYR A 277 11.46 4.91 -12.26
N ARG A 278 10.75 5.68 -13.08
CA ARG A 278 9.76 6.68 -12.66
C ARG A 278 8.51 6.50 -13.52
N ASP A 279 8.67 6.70 -14.82
CA ASP A 279 7.62 6.57 -15.82
C ASP A 279 8.18 6.07 -17.18
N LEU A 280 7.28 5.89 -18.16
CA LEU A 280 7.61 5.39 -19.49
C LEU A 280 8.44 6.39 -20.34
N LYS A 281 8.23 7.69 -20.14
CA LYS A 281 8.90 8.78 -20.86
C LYS A 281 10.33 8.97 -20.36
N ALA A 282 10.58 8.77 -19.07
CA ALA A 282 11.91 8.67 -18.50
C ALA A 282 12.66 7.40 -18.96
N LEU A 283 11.96 6.27 -19.11
CA LEU A 283 12.55 4.99 -19.53
C LEU A 283 12.89 4.94 -21.02
N LEU A 284 11.93 5.26 -21.91
CA LEU A 284 12.06 5.10 -23.36
C LEU A 284 12.54 6.38 -24.07
N GLY A 285 12.22 7.56 -23.52
CA GLY A 285 12.63 8.86 -24.03
C GLY A 285 12.15 9.17 -25.46
N LYS A 286 12.75 10.20 -26.07
CA LYS A 286 12.45 10.64 -27.45
C LYS A 286 13.07 9.74 -28.54
N LYS A 287 13.55 8.55 -28.19
CA LYS A 287 14.15 7.55 -29.11
C LYS A 287 13.43 6.20 -29.04
N ALA A 288 12.21 6.18 -28.52
CA ALA A 288 11.39 4.98 -28.43
C ALA A 288 11.24 4.31 -29.82
N PRO A 289 11.50 3.00 -29.98
CA PRO A 289 11.54 2.31 -31.28
C PRO A 289 10.19 2.19 -32.03
N GLY A 290 9.09 2.63 -31.42
CA GLY A 290 7.72 2.57 -31.96
C GLY A 290 6.96 1.28 -31.62
N GLU A 291 7.65 0.23 -31.21
CA GLU A 291 7.11 -1.03 -30.68
C GLU A 291 8.21 -1.79 -29.92
N GLY A 292 7.84 -2.76 -29.07
CA GLY A 292 8.82 -3.66 -28.45
C GLY A 292 8.57 -4.01 -26.99
N LYS A 293 9.47 -4.83 -26.44
CA LYS A 293 9.34 -5.43 -25.10
C LYS A 293 10.16 -4.63 -24.08
N ILE A 294 9.57 -4.31 -22.93
CA ILE A 294 10.31 -3.84 -21.76
C ILE A 294 10.69 -5.09 -20.94
N LEU A 295 11.98 -5.42 -20.94
CA LEU A 295 12.51 -6.61 -20.27
C LEU A 295 12.72 -6.33 -18.78
N VAL A 296 11.95 -6.99 -17.91
CA VAL A 296 12.16 -6.96 -16.46
C VAL A 296 12.98 -8.16 -16.03
N VAL A 297 14.01 -7.96 -15.22
CA VAL A 297 14.98 -9.01 -14.82
C VAL A 297 15.04 -9.15 -13.30
N GLY A 298 14.48 -10.24 -12.76
CA GLY A 298 14.62 -10.61 -11.34
C GLY A 298 13.32 -11.04 -10.67
N GLY A 299 13.10 -12.35 -10.49
CA GLY A 299 11.89 -12.91 -9.90
C GLY A 299 11.81 -12.82 -8.37
N GLN A 300 11.71 -11.61 -7.82
CA GLN A 300 11.40 -11.32 -6.41
C GLN A 300 10.49 -10.08 -6.30
N MET A 301 10.17 -9.65 -5.06
CA MET A 301 9.25 -8.53 -4.75
C MET A 301 9.36 -7.34 -5.71
N SER A 302 10.54 -6.75 -5.86
CA SER A 302 10.74 -5.57 -6.71
C SER A 302 10.59 -5.82 -8.21
N GLY A 303 10.82 -7.05 -8.69
CA GLY A 303 10.65 -7.40 -10.11
C GLY A 303 9.21 -7.70 -10.48
N VAL A 304 8.49 -8.42 -9.59
CA VAL A 304 7.04 -8.62 -9.70
C VAL A 304 6.31 -7.29 -9.68
N GLU A 305 6.60 -6.42 -8.69
CA GLU A 305 5.91 -5.13 -8.58
C GLU A 305 6.28 -4.20 -9.73
N ILE A 306 7.56 -4.04 -10.10
CA ILE A 306 7.92 -3.13 -11.21
C ILE A 306 7.37 -3.61 -12.57
N ALA A 307 7.25 -4.92 -12.79
CA ALA A 307 6.55 -5.45 -13.96
C ALA A 307 5.06 -5.10 -13.94
N GLY A 308 4.42 -5.16 -12.76
CA GLY A 308 3.06 -4.69 -12.55
C GLY A 308 2.89 -3.19 -12.79
N THR A 309 3.82 -2.36 -12.28
CA THR A 309 3.82 -0.89 -12.45
C THR A 309 4.05 -0.48 -13.91
N ILE A 310 4.98 -1.13 -14.62
CA ILE A 310 5.21 -0.84 -16.05
C ILE A 310 3.97 -1.26 -16.87
N ALA A 311 3.36 -2.40 -16.56
CA ALA A 311 2.13 -2.83 -17.23
C ALA A 311 0.94 -1.91 -16.94
N SER A 312 0.77 -1.40 -15.71
CA SER A 312 -0.28 -0.40 -15.41
C SER A 312 -0.02 0.94 -16.11
N HIS A 313 1.22 1.41 -16.17
CA HIS A 313 1.58 2.62 -16.91
C HIS A 313 1.32 2.47 -18.41
N LEU A 314 1.66 1.32 -19.01
CA LEU A 314 1.36 1.02 -20.42
C LEU A 314 -0.16 0.94 -20.67
N SER A 315 -0.91 0.29 -19.77
CA SER A 315 -2.37 0.23 -19.85
C SER A 315 -2.99 1.62 -19.76
N SER A 316 -2.51 2.47 -18.85
CA SER A 316 -2.97 3.85 -18.70
C SER A 316 -2.68 4.68 -19.95
N ALA A 317 -1.45 4.64 -20.47
CA ALA A 317 -1.05 5.39 -21.65
C ALA A 317 -1.86 5.00 -22.91
N ALA A 318 -2.20 3.72 -23.08
CA ALA A 318 -3.02 3.26 -24.21
C ALA A 318 -4.52 3.61 -24.06
N ASN A 319 -5.05 3.55 -22.83
CA ASN A 319 -6.50 3.62 -22.56
C ASN A 319 -6.99 4.98 -22.04
N SER A 320 -6.09 5.90 -21.67
CA SER A 320 -6.42 7.30 -21.34
C SER A 320 -7.02 8.05 -22.52
N PRO A 321 -7.92 9.03 -22.27
CA PRO A 321 -8.61 9.78 -23.33
C PRO A 321 -7.72 10.81 -24.02
N ASP A 322 -6.71 11.32 -23.32
CA ASP A 322 -5.69 12.22 -23.85
C ASP A 322 -4.56 11.41 -24.52
N GLU A 323 -3.97 11.94 -25.61
CA GLU A 323 -2.88 11.27 -26.32
C GLU A 323 -1.59 11.27 -25.48
N PHE A 324 -0.91 10.11 -25.43
CA PHE A 324 0.35 9.95 -24.71
C PHE A 324 1.55 10.33 -25.59
N GLU A 325 2.58 10.95 -25.00
CA GLU A 325 3.74 11.47 -25.74
C GLU A 325 4.59 10.42 -26.49
N ILE A 326 4.43 9.13 -26.18
CA ILE A 326 5.15 8.04 -26.84
C ILE A 326 4.29 7.45 -27.96
N PRO A 327 4.71 7.55 -29.23
CA PRO A 327 3.95 6.99 -30.36
C PRO A 327 3.74 5.48 -30.24
N ALA A 328 2.56 5.01 -30.64
CA ALA A 328 2.18 3.60 -30.69
C ALA A 328 2.43 2.85 -29.36
N ILE A 329 2.11 3.48 -28.23
CA ILE A 329 2.32 2.91 -26.89
C ILE A 329 1.55 1.61 -26.64
N ASP A 330 0.47 1.38 -27.40
CA ASP A 330 -0.32 0.14 -27.46
C ASP A 330 0.45 -1.07 -28.02
N LYS A 331 1.59 -0.83 -28.71
CA LYS A 331 2.50 -1.87 -29.20
C LYS A 331 3.63 -2.26 -28.26
N TYR A 332 3.66 -1.69 -27.05
CA TYR A 332 4.66 -2.06 -26.04
C TYR A 332 4.08 -3.07 -25.05
N SER A 333 4.90 -4.04 -24.65
CA SER A 333 4.55 -5.05 -23.65
C SER A 333 5.68 -5.24 -22.64
N VAL A 334 5.37 -5.88 -21.51
CA VAL A 334 6.39 -6.28 -20.53
C VAL A 334 6.77 -7.74 -20.78
N HIS A 335 8.07 -8.05 -20.71
CA HIS A 335 8.56 -9.42 -20.65
C HIS A 335 9.36 -9.62 -19.35
N HIS A 336 8.90 -10.47 -18.43
CA HIS A 336 9.53 -10.65 -17.12
C HIS A 336 10.26 -12.00 -17.02
N VAL A 337 11.55 -11.93 -16.68
CA VAL A 337 12.43 -13.09 -16.50
C VAL A 337 12.51 -13.46 -15.02
N VAL A 338 11.92 -14.61 -14.68
CA VAL A 338 11.84 -15.15 -13.32
C VAL A 338 12.75 -16.37 -13.15
N GLN A 339 13.33 -16.57 -11.96
CA GLN A 339 14.18 -17.75 -11.69
C GLN A 339 13.40 -18.97 -11.17
N ARG A 340 12.13 -18.78 -10.78
CA ARG A 340 11.24 -19.76 -10.13
C ARG A 340 9.81 -19.23 -10.07
N PRO A 341 8.79 -20.09 -9.82
CA PRO A 341 7.47 -19.64 -9.36
C PRO A 341 7.56 -18.84 -8.05
N ILE A 342 6.70 -17.83 -7.90
CA ILE A 342 6.66 -16.88 -6.78
C ILE A 342 5.20 -16.71 -6.39
N TRP A 343 4.87 -16.74 -5.10
CA TRP A 343 3.52 -16.43 -4.63
C TRP A 343 3.28 -14.92 -4.68
N VAL A 344 2.34 -14.46 -5.51
CA VAL A 344 1.99 -13.03 -5.63
C VAL A 344 0.72 -12.76 -4.84
N LEU A 345 0.88 -12.12 -3.69
CA LEU A 345 -0.22 -11.76 -2.79
C LEU A 345 -0.75 -10.36 -3.15
N PRO A 346 -2.07 -10.15 -3.25
CA PRO A 346 -2.65 -8.81 -3.35
C PRO A 346 -2.47 -8.04 -2.04
N LEU A 347 -2.55 -6.71 -2.10
CA LEU A 347 -2.39 -5.82 -0.95
C LEU A 347 -3.51 -6.01 0.10
N TYR A 348 -4.70 -6.41 -0.36
CA TYR A 348 -5.83 -6.83 0.48
C TYR A 348 -6.08 -8.32 0.30
N THR A 349 -6.04 -9.06 1.42
CA THR A 349 -6.28 -10.51 1.48
C THR A 349 -7.49 -10.83 2.34
N THR A 350 -7.77 -12.13 2.55
CA THR A 350 -8.80 -12.59 3.47
C THR A 350 -8.22 -13.50 4.56
N PRO A 351 -8.65 -13.35 5.83
CA PRO A 351 -8.39 -14.34 6.88
C PRO A 351 -9.32 -15.56 6.77
N GLU A 352 -10.33 -15.52 5.90
CA GLU A 352 -11.41 -16.50 5.80
C GLU A 352 -11.56 -17.03 4.35
N PRO A 353 -10.51 -17.63 3.75
CA PRO A 353 -10.47 -17.95 2.30
C PRO A 353 -11.51 -18.97 1.82
N LYS A 354 -12.22 -19.63 2.74
CA LYS A 354 -13.32 -20.58 2.46
C LYS A 354 -14.72 -19.95 2.58
N ALA A 355 -14.83 -18.69 2.95
CA ALA A 355 -16.12 -18.01 3.10
C ALA A 355 -16.69 -17.57 1.74
N THR A 356 -17.90 -18.00 1.41
CA THR A 356 -18.64 -17.58 0.18
C THR A 356 -18.78 -16.06 0.08
N THR A 357 -19.01 -15.42 1.23
CA THR A 357 -19.03 -13.96 1.40
C THR A 357 -17.72 -13.55 2.07
N THR A 358 -16.67 -13.42 1.26
CA THR A 358 -15.28 -13.31 1.73
C THR A 358 -14.99 -11.95 2.39
N PRO A 359 -14.65 -11.86 3.69
CA PRO A 359 -14.20 -10.61 4.31
C PRO A 359 -12.78 -10.24 3.84
N PHE A 360 -12.48 -8.95 3.72
CA PHE A 360 -11.19 -8.45 3.24
C PHE A 360 -10.50 -7.55 4.28
N LEU A 361 -9.18 -7.66 4.37
CA LEU A 361 -8.31 -6.85 5.23
C LEU A 361 -6.92 -6.67 4.56
N PRO A 362 -6.14 -5.64 4.91
CA PRO A 362 -4.74 -5.54 4.48
C PRO A 362 -3.94 -6.80 4.82
N LEU A 363 -2.99 -7.18 3.96
CA LEU A 363 -2.22 -8.43 4.01
C LEU A 363 -1.59 -8.75 5.37
N ASP A 364 -1.12 -7.73 6.09
CA ASP A 364 -0.43 -7.85 7.37
C ASP A 364 -1.37 -8.23 8.53
N PHE A 365 -2.68 -7.94 8.46
CA PHE A 365 -3.65 -8.36 9.47
C PHE A 365 -3.72 -9.88 9.59
N SER A 366 -3.80 -10.57 8.46
CA SER A 366 -3.86 -12.04 8.42
C SER A 366 -2.49 -12.67 8.67
N SER A 367 -1.42 -12.02 8.16
CA SER A 367 -0.05 -12.50 8.28
C SER A 367 0.52 -12.39 9.70
N TYR A 368 0.07 -11.41 10.49
CA TYR A 368 0.51 -11.17 11.87
C TYR A 368 -0.57 -11.45 12.93
N ASN A 369 -1.61 -12.21 12.60
CA ASN A 369 -2.56 -12.73 13.58
C ASN A 369 -1.85 -13.76 14.48
N ARG A 370 -1.68 -13.43 15.77
CA ARG A 370 -1.01 -14.27 16.78
C ARG A 370 -1.73 -15.62 16.96
N ASN A 371 -3.05 -15.64 16.86
CA ASN A 371 -3.89 -16.83 17.05
C ASN A 371 -3.75 -17.88 15.91
N ASN A 372 -2.91 -17.62 14.91
CA ASN A 372 -2.49 -18.62 13.91
C ASN A 372 -1.33 -19.51 14.38
N ARG A 373 -0.70 -19.25 15.54
CA ARG A 373 0.48 -19.97 16.06
C ARG A 373 0.34 -20.29 17.55
N PRO A 374 0.89 -21.43 18.04
CA PRO A 374 0.99 -21.70 19.46
C PRO A 374 1.99 -20.74 20.14
N LEU A 375 1.83 -20.56 21.45
CA LEU A 375 2.77 -19.84 22.30
C LEU A 375 3.57 -20.83 23.18
N PRO A 376 4.84 -20.53 23.53
CA PRO A 376 5.64 -19.39 23.07
C PRO A 376 5.95 -19.50 21.57
N LEU A 377 6.13 -18.35 20.91
CA LEU A 377 6.46 -18.32 19.49
C LEU A 377 7.88 -18.88 19.29
N VAL A 378 8.03 -19.71 18.26
CA VAL A 378 9.32 -20.20 17.74
C VAL A 378 9.59 -19.60 16.36
N ASN A 379 10.86 -19.35 16.04
CA ASN A 379 11.27 -18.71 14.79
C ASN A 379 10.97 -19.61 13.57
N THR A 380 10.34 -19.04 12.54
CA THR A 380 9.96 -19.74 11.29
C THR A 380 10.84 -19.40 10.07
N GLN A 381 12.00 -18.76 10.28
CA GLN A 381 12.91 -18.25 9.23
C GLN A 381 14.36 -18.72 9.43
N GLY A 382 15.22 -18.46 8.43
CA GLY A 382 16.57 -19.03 8.35
C GLY A 382 16.55 -20.27 7.46
N HIS A 383 16.90 -21.44 7.99
CA HIS A 383 16.85 -22.69 7.24
C HIS A 383 15.39 -23.18 7.11
N ILE A 384 14.88 -23.30 5.88
CA ILE A 384 13.53 -23.84 5.64
C ILE A 384 13.62 -25.30 5.20
N GLY A 385 13.46 -26.23 6.12
CA GLY A 385 13.32 -27.67 5.82
C GLY A 385 12.15 -27.96 4.87
N GLU A 386 12.13 -29.13 4.23
CA GLU A 386 11.12 -29.45 3.22
C GLU A 386 9.68 -29.40 3.74
N ASP A 387 9.42 -29.94 4.92
CA ASP A 387 8.05 -30.00 5.44
C ASP A 387 7.57 -28.63 5.92
N THR A 388 8.50 -27.79 6.41
CA THR A 388 8.26 -26.36 6.65
C THR A 388 7.95 -25.62 5.35
N ALA A 389 8.66 -25.92 4.25
CA ALA A 389 8.37 -25.37 2.94
C ALA A 389 6.96 -25.77 2.49
N LYS A 390 6.65 -27.08 2.44
CA LYS A 390 5.34 -27.62 2.04
C LYS A 390 4.20 -27.02 2.87
N LEU A 391 4.39 -26.86 4.19
CA LEU A 391 3.43 -26.22 5.09
C LEU A 391 3.16 -24.75 4.72
N VAL A 392 4.21 -23.94 4.52
CA VAL A 392 4.10 -22.51 4.21
C VAL A 392 3.60 -22.27 2.79
N HIS A 393 4.04 -23.05 1.80
CA HIS A 393 3.44 -23.08 0.46
C HIS A 393 1.94 -23.36 0.54
N GLY A 394 1.53 -24.35 1.33
CA GLY A 394 0.11 -24.64 1.57
C GLY A 394 -0.65 -23.51 2.27
N VAL A 395 0.00 -22.64 3.05
CA VAL A 395 -0.63 -21.42 3.60
C VAL A 395 -0.89 -20.41 2.49
N PHE A 396 0.08 -20.15 1.62
CA PHE A 396 -0.10 -19.21 0.50
C PHE A 396 -1.10 -19.71 -0.54
N GLU A 397 -1.07 -21.00 -0.88
CA GLU A 397 -2.04 -21.68 -1.75
C GLU A 397 -3.47 -21.53 -1.21
N ARG A 398 -3.67 -21.72 0.11
CA ARG A 398 -4.98 -21.48 0.76
C ARG A 398 -5.37 -20.00 0.80
N ALA A 399 -4.43 -19.08 0.98
CA ALA A 399 -4.70 -17.64 1.01
C ALA A 399 -5.11 -17.09 -0.38
N LEU A 400 -4.59 -17.67 -1.46
CA LEU A 400 -4.94 -17.32 -2.84
C LEU A 400 -6.11 -18.15 -3.42
N GLY A 401 -6.36 -19.33 -2.85
CA GLY A 401 -7.38 -20.29 -3.30
C GLY A 401 -6.94 -21.14 -4.51
N ASN A 402 -5.69 -21.05 -4.96
CA ASN A 402 -5.17 -21.79 -6.12
C ASN A 402 -3.64 -21.81 -6.18
N ASP A 403 -3.07 -22.63 -7.07
CA ASP A 403 -1.63 -22.78 -7.32
C ASP A 403 -1.04 -21.74 -8.31
N GLN A 404 -1.81 -20.70 -8.67
CA GLN A 404 -1.53 -19.67 -9.68
C GLN A 404 -1.49 -20.14 -11.15
N ALA A 405 -1.76 -21.41 -11.46
CA ALA A 405 -1.81 -21.89 -12.85
C ALA A 405 -2.85 -21.15 -13.72
N MET A 406 -3.90 -20.60 -13.10
CA MET A 406 -4.94 -19.79 -13.76
C MET A 406 -4.48 -18.40 -14.25
N PHE A 407 -3.22 -18.03 -14.00
CA PHE A 407 -2.60 -16.81 -14.54
C PHE A 407 -1.56 -17.16 -15.61
N SER A 408 -0.68 -18.12 -15.32
CA SER A 408 0.25 -18.71 -16.29
C SER A 408 0.80 -20.04 -15.77
N PRO A 409 1.05 -21.04 -16.64
CA PRO A 409 1.81 -22.24 -16.27
C PRO A 409 3.19 -21.94 -15.67
N LEU A 410 3.81 -20.79 -15.98
CA LEU A 410 5.11 -20.39 -15.42
C LEU A 410 5.02 -19.73 -14.03
N LEU A 411 3.82 -19.40 -13.56
CA LEU A 411 3.57 -18.98 -12.16
C LEU A 411 3.09 -20.14 -11.28
N ARG A 412 2.80 -21.31 -11.88
CA ARG A 412 2.30 -22.49 -11.19
C ARG A 412 3.28 -22.96 -10.12
N VAL A 413 2.80 -23.13 -8.90
CA VAL A 413 3.60 -23.67 -7.79
C VAL A 413 3.29 -25.16 -7.64
N ASP A 414 3.98 -26.00 -8.43
CA ASP A 414 3.86 -27.46 -8.40
C ASP A 414 4.56 -28.10 -7.19
N ASP A 415 4.42 -29.43 -7.03
CA ASP A 415 4.93 -30.15 -5.87
C ASP A 415 6.48 -30.14 -5.77
N GLU A 416 7.20 -29.98 -6.89
CA GLU A 416 8.65 -29.76 -6.88
C GLU A 416 8.98 -28.37 -6.32
N ALA A 417 8.26 -27.33 -6.77
CA ALA A 417 8.37 -25.98 -6.21
C ALA A 417 7.99 -25.95 -4.72
N LYS A 418 6.97 -26.70 -4.29
CA LYS A 418 6.54 -26.81 -2.88
C LYS A 418 7.59 -27.43 -1.95
N SER A 419 8.56 -28.19 -2.49
CA SER A 419 9.70 -28.71 -1.72
C SER A 419 10.78 -27.65 -1.41
N ARG A 420 10.82 -26.55 -2.17
CA ARG A 420 11.84 -25.49 -2.07
C ARG A 420 11.39 -24.35 -1.14
N PRO A 421 12.29 -23.56 -0.54
CA PRO A 421 11.89 -22.41 0.28
C PRO A 421 10.92 -21.49 -0.50
N PRO A 422 9.75 -21.15 0.07
CA PRO A 422 8.77 -20.32 -0.61
C PRO A 422 9.27 -18.88 -0.70
N TYR A 423 8.96 -18.24 -1.83
CA TYR A 423 9.20 -16.81 -2.05
C TYR A 423 7.84 -16.14 -2.29
N LEU A 424 7.64 -15.00 -1.63
CA LEU A 424 6.47 -14.14 -1.82
C LEU A 424 6.85 -12.81 -2.47
N ALA A 425 5.91 -12.29 -3.24
CA ALA A 425 5.85 -10.92 -3.69
C ALA A 425 4.47 -10.34 -3.33
N VAL A 426 4.37 -9.01 -3.32
CA VAL A 426 3.11 -8.30 -3.11
C VAL A 426 2.88 -7.44 -4.36
N SER A 427 1.73 -7.62 -5.01
CA SER A 427 1.28 -6.80 -6.14
C SER A 427 -0.20 -7.06 -6.43
N ASP A 428 -0.96 -6.01 -6.69
CA ASP A 428 -2.40 -6.12 -7.00
C ASP A 428 -2.68 -6.50 -8.45
N TRP A 429 -1.79 -6.12 -9.37
CA TRP A 429 -2.05 -6.08 -10.82
C TRP A 429 -1.28 -7.13 -11.62
N TYR A 430 -0.11 -7.55 -11.14
CA TYR A 430 0.83 -8.39 -11.89
C TYR A 430 0.18 -9.67 -12.45
N CYS A 431 -0.54 -10.44 -11.63
CA CYS A 431 -1.15 -11.70 -12.06
C CYS A 431 -2.29 -11.51 -13.07
N ASP A 432 -3.05 -10.42 -12.97
CA ASP A 432 -4.10 -10.07 -13.91
C ASP A 432 -3.51 -9.60 -15.26
N PHE A 433 -2.40 -8.86 -15.26
CA PHE A 433 -1.65 -8.49 -16.48
C PHE A 433 -0.88 -9.65 -17.12
N VAL A 434 -0.43 -10.64 -16.34
CA VAL A 434 0.10 -11.90 -16.88
C VAL A 434 -1.03 -12.67 -17.59
N ARG A 435 -2.21 -12.77 -16.98
CA ARG A 435 -3.37 -13.44 -17.58
C ARG A 435 -3.87 -12.77 -18.86
N SER A 436 -3.74 -11.45 -18.98
CA SER A 436 -4.08 -10.71 -20.22
C SER A 436 -3.01 -10.77 -21.30
N GLY A 437 -1.84 -11.36 -21.04
CA GLY A 437 -0.68 -11.36 -21.94
C GLY A 437 0.05 -10.01 -22.04
N SER A 438 -0.30 -9.03 -21.20
CA SER A 438 0.37 -7.72 -21.13
C SER A 438 1.75 -7.83 -20.45
N ILE A 439 1.91 -8.80 -19.56
CA ILE A 439 3.19 -9.31 -19.07
C ILE A 439 3.39 -10.73 -19.62
N THR A 440 4.37 -10.92 -20.51
CA THR A 440 4.86 -12.24 -20.93
C THR A 440 5.97 -12.72 -19.98
N LEU A 441 6.14 -14.04 -19.85
CA LEU A 441 7.05 -14.65 -18.88
C LEU A 441 8.09 -15.56 -19.53
N SER A 442 9.25 -15.68 -18.90
CA SER A 442 10.22 -16.76 -19.19
C SER A 442 11.02 -17.13 -17.95
N THR A 443 11.37 -18.42 -17.82
CA THR A 443 12.19 -18.91 -16.71
C THR A 443 13.67 -18.85 -17.07
N GLY A 444 14.51 -18.25 -16.23
CA GLY A 444 15.96 -18.25 -16.40
C GLY A 444 16.69 -17.06 -15.76
N ARG A 445 17.88 -16.78 -16.28
CA ARG A 445 18.72 -15.60 -16.00
C ARG A 445 19.23 -15.03 -17.30
N VAL A 446 19.35 -13.71 -17.43
CA VAL A 446 19.97 -13.10 -18.62
C VAL A 446 21.48 -13.42 -18.62
N GLU A 447 21.95 -13.99 -19.72
CA GLU A 447 23.35 -14.39 -19.96
C GLU A 447 24.08 -13.39 -20.87
N SER A 448 23.40 -12.88 -21.91
CA SER A 448 23.87 -11.75 -22.72
C SER A 448 22.71 -10.82 -23.10
N LEU A 449 23.06 -9.60 -23.49
CA LEU A 449 22.18 -8.63 -24.15
C LEU A 449 22.93 -8.07 -25.34
N ASP A 450 22.54 -8.49 -26.54
CA ASP A 450 23.20 -8.18 -27.80
C ASP A 450 22.25 -7.32 -28.65
N GLY A 451 22.48 -6.00 -28.64
CA GLY A 451 21.63 -5.02 -29.33
C GLY A 451 20.25 -4.89 -28.68
N THR A 452 19.25 -5.53 -29.27
CA THR A 452 17.84 -5.61 -28.80
C THR A 452 17.41 -7.03 -28.44
N THR A 453 18.34 -8.00 -28.40
CA THR A 453 18.06 -9.41 -28.08
C THR A 453 18.76 -9.82 -26.79
N ALA A 454 18.03 -10.37 -25.83
CA ALA A 454 18.60 -11.02 -24.65
C ALA A 454 18.63 -12.55 -24.81
N VAL A 455 19.67 -13.19 -24.30
CA VAL A 455 19.80 -14.66 -24.24
C VAL A 455 19.64 -15.12 -22.79
N LEU A 456 18.86 -16.17 -22.55
CA LEU A 456 18.63 -16.73 -21.22
C LEU A 456 19.40 -18.02 -20.96
N SER A 457 19.95 -18.13 -19.75
CA SER A 457 20.52 -19.35 -19.17
C SER A 457 19.62 -19.94 -18.07
N PRO A 458 19.53 -21.27 -17.95
CA PRO A 458 19.95 -22.27 -18.93
C PRO A 458 19.00 -22.31 -20.15
N GLY A 459 19.47 -22.89 -21.26
CA GLY A 459 18.62 -23.24 -22.41
C GLY A 459 18.81 -22.37 -23.67
N GLY A 460 19.41 -21.18 -23.56
CA GLY A 460 19.69 -20.32 -24.71
C GLY A 460 18.45 -19.61 -25.30
N THR A 461 17.34 -19.58 -24.57
CA THR A 461 16.09 -18.93 -25.00
C THR A 461 16.34 -17.46 -25.33
N LYS A 462 15.93 -17.03 -26.53
CA LYS A 462 16.05 -15.64 -26.96
C LYS A 462 14.79 -14.83 -26.63
N ILE A 463 15.00 -13.56 -26.31
CA ILE A 463 13.96 -12.54 -26.20
C ILE A 463 14.40 -11.38 -27.09
N ASP A 464 13.86 -11.33 -28.30
CA ASP A 464 14.14 -10.28 -29.30
C ASP A 464 13.27 -9.03 -29.07
N ASP A 465 13.44 -8.00 -29.89
CA ASP A 465 12.65 -6.74 -29.91
C ASP A 465 12.58 -5.99 -28.58
N ILE A 466 13.63 -6.08 -27.74
CA ILE A 466 13.68 -5.37 -26.46
C ILE A 466 13.89 -3.88 -26.71
N ALA A 467 13.00 -3.05 -26.18
CA ALA A 467 13.05 -1.59 -26.25
C ALA A 467 13.79 -0.95 -25.07
N ALA A 468 13.73 -1.58 -23.89
CA ALA A 468 14.46 -1.19 -22.68
C ALA A 468 14.55 -2.36 -21.68
N VAL A 469 15.50 -2.29 -20.74
CA VAL A 469 15.67 -3.28 -19.66
C VAL A 469 15.54 -2.60 -18.29
N VAL A 470 14.72 -3.19 -17.41
CA VAL A 470 14.56 -2.79 -16.01
C VAL A 470 15.06 -3.92 -15.10
N VAL A 471 16.20 -3.67 -14.47
CA VAL A 471 16.94 -4.64 -13.66
C VAL A 471 16.45 -4.56 -12.22
N ALA A 472 15.90 -5.65 -11.70
CA ALA A 472 15.30 -5.73 -10.36
C ALA A 472 16.03 -6.72 -9.44
N THR A 473 17.34 -6.88 -9.63
CA THR A 473 18.20 -7.87 -8.93
C THR A 473 18.67 -7.45 -7.52
N GLY A 474 18.14 -6.35 -6.98
CA GLY A 474 18.33 -5.96 -5.58
C GLY A 474 19.57 -5.10 -5.32
N PHE A 475 20.03 -5.09 -4.08
CA PHE A 475 21.09 -4.18 -3.61
C PHE A 475 22.18 -4.94 -2.85
N ASP A 476 23.41 -4.48 -2.98
CA ASP A 476 24.53 -4.81 -2.11
C ASP A 476 24.50 -3.85 -0.91
N PRO A 477 24.31 -4.35 0.33
CA PRO A 477 24.35 -3.54 1.55
C PRO A 477 25.78 -3.14 1.97
N SER A 478 26.83 -3.74 1.39
CA SER A 478 28.22 -3.54 1.83
C SER A 478 28.66 -2.06 1.80
N PRO A 479 28.33 -1.26 0.76
CA PRO A 479 28.70 0.16 0.72
C PRO A 479 28.03 1.05 1.76
N CYS A 480 27.05 0.53 2.53
CA CYS A 480 26.53 1.19 3.72
C CYS A 480 27.47 1.07 4.94
N LEU A 481 28.59 0.33 4.82
CA LEU A 481 29.59 0.07 5.86
C LEU A 481 31.01 0.51 5.47
N ASP A 482 31.26 0.99 4.25
CA ASP A 482 32.60 1.32 3.70
C ASP A 482 33.40 2.37 4.51
N PHE A 483 32.76 3.06 5.46
CA PHE A 483 33.43 3.99 6.38
C PHE A 483 34.01 3.31 7.63
N LEU A 484 33.67 2.04 7.92
CA LEU A 484 34.25 1.26 8.99
C LEU A 484 35.60 0.66 8.54
N PRO A 485 36.60 0.47 9.44
CA PRO A 485 37.90 -0.07 9.05
C PRO A 485 37.85 -1.60 8.86
N ASP A 486 38.72 -2.13 8.00
CA ASP A 486 38.90 -3.57 7.77
C ASP A 486 38.97 -4.43 9.05
N ALA A 487 39.56 -3.91 10.12
CA ALA A 487 39.66 -4.60 11.41
C ALA A 487 38.28 -4.81 12.05
N THR A 488 37.47 -3.75 12.12
CA THR A 488 36.08 -3.82 12.60
C THR A 488 35.21 -4.65 11.67
N LEU A 489 35.34 -4.47 10.34
CA LEU A 489 34.59 -5.28 9.37
C LEU A 489 34.90 -6.78 9.52
N LYS A 490 36.14 -7.17 9.85
CA LYS A 490 36.50 -8.56 10.18
C LYS A 490 35.87 -9.05 11.48
N GLN A 491 35.80 -8.23 12.53
CA GLN A 491 35.11 -8.58 13.79
C GLN A 491 33.62 -8.81 13.55
N LEU A 492 32.96 -7.96 12.76
CA LEU A 492 31.55 -8.11 12.37
C LEU A 492 31.30 -9.26 11.35
N HIS A 493 32.31 -10.08 11.08
CA HIS A 493 32.31 -11.11 10.04
C HIS A 493 31.77 -10.61 8.69
N HIS A 494 32.14 -9.41 8.26
CA HIS A 494 31.64 -8.81 7.02
C HIS A 494 31.93 -9.68 5.78
N SER A 495 30.95 -9.80 4.88
CA SER A 495 31.04 -10.66 3.71
C SER A 495 30.21 -10.13 2.53
N PRO A 496 30.79 -9.33 1.62
CA PRO A 496 30.11 -8.82 0.42
C PRO A 496 29.55 -9.91 -0.52
N ARG A 497 30.01 -11.17 -0.37
CA ARG A 497 29.47 -12.32 -1.12
C ARG A 497 28.09 -12.78 -0.63
N HIS A 498 27.73 -12.43 0.61
CA HIS A 498 26.49 -12.84 1.26
C HIS A 498 25.58 -11.62 1.44
N THR A 499 25.12 -11.03 0.34
CA THR A 499 24.33 -9.79 0.36
C THR A 499 23.05 -9.88 1.18
N GLU A 500 22.49 -11.08 1.38
CA GLU A 500 21.32 -11.32 2.24
C GLU A 500 21.66 -11.36 3.75
N GLN A 501 22.93 -11.58 4.13
CA GLN A 501 23.45 -11.62 5.50
C GLN A 501 24.88 -11.03 5.57
N PRO A 502 25.05 -9.72 5.32
CA PRO A 502 26.36 -9.11 5.04
C PRO A 502 27.29 -9.04 6.25
N VAL A 503 26.75 -8.97 7.47
CA VAL A 503 27.47 -9.03 8.75
C VAL A 503 26.82 -10.07 9.65
N ALA A 504 27.55 -10.57 10.66
CA ALA A 504 27.00 -11.37 11.74
C ALA A 504 27.00 -10.52 13.02
N LEU A 505 25.85 -10.44 13.69
CA LEU A 505 25.60 -9.55 14.83
C LEU A 505 24.82 -10.29 15.92
N ALA A 506 25.21 -10.02 17.17
CA ALA A 506 24.56 -10.56 18.35
C ALA A 506 23.22 -9.86 18.63
N PHE A 507 22.36 -10.61 19.30
CA PHE A 507 20.98 -10.29 19.66
C PHE A 507 20.18 -9.73 18.48
N HIS A 508 19.94 -10.59 17.49
CA HIS A 508 19.05 -10.36 16.35
C HIS A 508 19.40 -9.09 15.53
N GLY A 509 20.67 -8.98 15.13
CA GLY A 509 21.09 -7.92 14.20
C GLY A 509 21.46 -6.58 14.85
N THR A 510 21.77 -6.55 16.15
CA THR A 510 21.75 -5.29 16.94
C THR A 510 23.13 -4.80 17.40
N HIS A 511 24.05 -5.68 17.77
CA HIS A 511 25.37 -5.29 18.30
C HIS A 511 26.45 -6.37 18.04
N HIS A 512 27.69 -6.14 18.46
CA HIS A 512 28.72 -7.18 18.47
C HIS A 512 29.49 -7.16 19.81
N PRO A 513 29.68 -8.30 20.52
CA PRO A 513 30.32 -8.31 21.84
C PRO A 513 31.74 -7.74 21.84
N ASP A 514 32.55 -8.06 20.82
CA ASP A 514 33.93 -7.57 20.68
C ASP A 514 34.03 -6.09 20.28
N VAL A 515 32.90 -5.42 20.02
CA VAL A 515 32.82 -4.01 19.61
C VAL A 515 31.64 -3.34 20.32
N SER A 516 31.66 -3.36 21.66
CA SER A 516 30.51 -3.07 22.53
C SER A 516 29.87 -1.68 22.35
N ASN A 517 30.62 -0.69 21.85
CA ASN A 517 30.15 0.66 21.54
C ASN A 517 29.78 0.88 20.04
N LEU A 518 29.55 -0.22 19.31
CA LEU A 518 29.02 -0.21 17.94
C LEU A 518 27.67 -0.92 17.87
N GLY A 519 26.63 -0.16 17.52
CA GLY A 519 25.25 -0.62 17.44
C GLY A 519 24.68 -0.56 16.03
N PHE A 520 23.64 -1.34 15.76
CA PHE A 520 22.94 -1.41 14.48
C PHE A 520 21.43 -1.33 14.69
N VAL A 521 20.75 -0.50 13.88
CA VAL A 521 19.28 -0.41 13.87
C VAL A 521 18.77 -0.45 12.43
N GLY A 522 17.87 -1.40 12.14
CA GLY A 522 17.27 -1.57 10.82
C GLY A 522 18.22 -2.05 9.72
N PHE A 523 19.43 -2.52 10.06
CA PHE A 523 20.41 -3.03 9.10
C PHE A 523 20.15 -4.50 8.72
N TYR A 524 18.93 -4.81 8.26
CA TYR A 524 18.50 -6.15 7.93
C TYR A 524 17.47 -6.17 6.78
N ARG A 525 17.28 -7.35 6.17
CA ARG A 525 16.33 -7.57 5.07
C ARG A 525 14.93 -7.93 5.58
N SER A 526 14.17 -6.94 6.08
CA SER A 526 12.74 -7.08 6.40
C SER A 526 12.08 -5.71 6.66
N PRO A 527 10.75 -5.56 6.46
CA PRO A 527 10.05 -4.28 6.65
C PRO A 527 9.59 -4.02 8.10
N TYR A 528 10.35 -4.45 9.11
CA TYR A 528 9.85 -4.60 10.49
C TYR A 528 10.07 -3.35 11.38
N TRP A 529 9.27 -2.29 11.20
CA TRP A 529 9.40 -1.04 11.97
C TRP A 529 9.43 -1.24 13.49
N GLY A 530 8.56 -2.11 14.03
CA GLY A 530 8.57 -2.46 15.46
C GLY A 530 9.90 -3.08 15.93
N VAL A 531 10.56 -3.87 15.07
CA VAL A 531 11.88 -4.44 15.38
C VAL A 531 12.97 -3.38 15.35
N MET A 532 12.90 -2.37 14.48
CA MET A 532 13.82 -1.22 14.52
C MET A 532 13.72 -0.47 15.85
N GLN A 533 12.50 -0.22 16.33
CA GLN A 533 12.27 0.42 17.64
C GLN A 533 12.76 -0.45 18.80
N MET A 534 12.60 -1.77 18.72
CA MET A 534 13.11 -2.70 19.72
C MET A 534 14.64 -2.80 19.74
N GLN A 535 15.31 -2.77 18.59
CA GLN A 535 16.77 -2.68 18.47
C GLN A 535 17.29 -1.38 19.12
N ALA A 536 16.63 -0.25 18.86
CA ALA A 536 16.94 1.01 19.51
C ALA A 536 16.80 0.95 21.05
N ARG A 537 15.72 0.32 21.56
CA ARG A 537 15.48 0.15 23.01
C ARG A 537 16.53 -0.76 23.66
N PHE A 538 16.91 -1.84 22.99
CA PHE A 538 18.00 -2.71 23.41
C PHE A 538 19.33 -1.97 23.53
N LEU A 539 19.71 -1.16 22.53
CA LEU A 539 20.95 -0.37 22.58
C LEU A 539 20.90 0.71 23.67
N ALA A 540 19.75 1.35 23.88
CA ALA A 540 19.59 2.34 24.94
C ALA A 540 19.79 1.73 26.35
N GLU A 541 19.25 0.54 26.63
CA GLU A 541 19.48 -0.15 27.90
C GLU A 541 20.95 -0.58 28.04
N LEU A 542 21.47 -1.27 27.01
CA LEU A 542 22.84 -1.80 26.96
C LEU A 542 23.91 -0.72 27.18
N TRP A 543 23.75 0.44 26.55
CA TRP A 543 24.70 1.56 26.63
C TRP A 543 24.45 2.51 27.80
N SER A 544 23.29 2.45 28.47
CA SER A 544 23.06 3.25 29.68
C SER A 544 23.86 2.71 30.85
N LYS A 545 23.71 1.41 31.14
CA LYS A 545 24.20 0.76 32.37
C LYS A 545 24.86 -0.60 32.08
N PRO A 546 25.98 -0.66 31.34
CA PRO A 546 26.61 -1.92 30.97
C PRO A 546 26.96 -2.82 32.17
N ASP A 547 27.32 -2.22 33.32
CA ASP A 547 27.65 -2.95 34.56
C ASP A 547 26.42 -3.34 35.42
N ALA A 548 25.20 -2.95 35.01
CA ALA A 548 23.98 -3.12 35.81
C ALA A 548 22.73 -3.35 34.92
N LEU A 549 22.87 -4.22 33.92
CA LEU A 549 21.79 -4.65 33.03
C LEU A 549 20.73 -5.49 33.77
N PRO A 550 19.44 -5.47 33.35
CA PRO A 550 18.41 -6.34 33.89
C PRO A 550 18.74 -7.83 33.74
N GLU A 551 18.37 -8.66 34.72
CA GLU A 551 18.65 -10.11 34.68
C GLU A 551 17.92 -10.81 33.51
N THR A 552 16.77 -10.30 33.06
CA THR A 552 16.08 -10.78 31.84
C THR A 552 16.93 -10.58 30.58
N LEU A 553 17.53 -9.40 30.43
CA LEU A 553 18.48 -9.08 29.36
C LEU A 553 19.76 -9.91 29.48
N LEU A 554 20.36 -9.98 30.67
CA LEU A 554 21.56 -10.80 30.93
C LEU A 554 21.31 -12.27 30.58
N GLN A 555 20.18 -12.84 31.00
CA GLN A 555 19.85 -14.23 30.72
C GLN A 555 19.61 -14.48 29.24
N LYS A 556 18.98 -13.55 28.51
CA LYS A 556 18.84 -13.62 27.05
C LYS A 556 20.20 -13.56 26.34
N LEU A 557 21.09 -12.66 26.75
CA LEU A 557 22.45 -12.53 26.21
C LEU A 557 23.30 -13.79 26.45
N LYS A 558 23.21 -14.43 27.62
CA LYS A 558 23.87 -15.72 27.90
C LYS A 558 23.44 -16.86 26.96
N THR A 559 22.31 -16.71 26.27
CA THR A 559 21.70 -17.73 25.38
C THR A 559 21.61 -17.32 23.91
N ASP A 560 22.16 -16.17 23.52
CA ASP A 560 22.09 -15.71 22.12
C ASP A 560 23.00 -16.53 21.19
N ASP A 561 22.43 -16.99 20.08
CA ASP A 561 23.12 -17.70 19.00
C ASP A 561 23.19 -16.90 17.68
N SER A 562 22.74 -15.64 17.68
CA SER A 562 22.48 -14.86 16.46
C SER A 562 23.68 -14.75 15.53
N ILE A 563 24.91 -14.66 16.06
CA ILE A 563 26.15 -14.65 15.24
C ILE A 563 26.37 -16.02 14.60
N GLN A 564 26.42 -17.08 15.41
CA GLN A 564 26.71 -18.45 15.00
C GLN A 564 25.69 -18.94 13.97
N ARG A 565 24.40 -18.65 14.21
CA ARG A 565 23.30 -18.93 13.29
C ARG A 565 23.41 -18.14 11.99
N THR A 566 23.75 -16.85 12.04
CA THR A 566 23.99 -16.05 10.83
C THR A 566 25.15 -16.60 10.00
N LEU A 567 26.22 -17.07 10.65
CA LEU A 567 27.35 -17.71 9.98
C LEU A 567 27.00 -19.08 9.38
N ALA A 568 26.21 -19.90 10.08
CA ALA A 568 25.78 -21.22 9.62
C ALA A 568 24.80 -21.16 8.44
N LEU A 569 24.04 -20.07 8.30
CA LEU A 569 23.09 -19.86 7.20
C LEU A 569 23.74 -19.33 5.91
N ARG A 570 24.98 -18.86 5.97
CA ARG A 570 25.69 -18.32 4.79
C ARG A 570 26.04 -19.42 3.79
N GLY A 571 25.38 -19.38 2.64
CA GLY A 571 25.52 -20.39 1.58
C GLY A 571 24.55 -21.56 1.70
N ASP A 572 23.61 -21.53 2.66
CA ASP A 572 22.53 -22.52 2.76
C ASP A 572 21.62 -22.45 1.51
N PRO A 573 21.52 -23.52 0.70
CA PRO A 573 20.62 -23.54 -0.47
C PRO A 573 19.13 -23.51 -0.09
N ARG A 574 18.80 -23.67 1.20
CA ARG A 574 17.44 -23.63 1.75
C ARG A 574 17.17 -22.40 2.63
N LEU A 575 17.99 -21.36 2.50
CA LEU A 575 17.82 -20.07 3.18
C LEU A 575 16.46 -19.42 2.84
N SER A 576 15.80 -18.86 3.85
CA SER A 576 14.53 -18.14 3.69
C SER A 576 14.71 -16.74 3.13
N GLN A 577 13.65 -16.21 2.51
CA GLN A 577 13.64 -14.85 1.94
C GLN A 577 13.96 -13.75 2.98
N PHE A 578 13.68 -13.99 4.27
CA PHE A 578 13.86 -13.04 5.38
C PHE A 578 14.65 -13.68 6.53
N PRO A 579 15.97 -13.90 6.38
CA PRO A 579 16.70 -14.92 7.14
C PRO A 579 16.98 -14.59 8.61
N MET A 580 16.73 -13.35 9.07
CA MET A 580 16.96 -12.93 10.46
C MET A 580 15.95 -13.55 11.45
N GLY A 581 14.69 -13.73 11.03
CA GLY A 581 13.60 -14.14 11.90
C GLY A 581 12.26 -13.65 11.40
N ASP A 582 11.16 -14.28 11.84
CA ASP A 582 9.83 -13.74 11.62
C ASP A 582 9.49 -12.62 12.61
N TYR A 583 8.69 -11.66 12.17
CA TYR A 583 8.34 -10.45 12.93
C TYR A 583 7.81 -10.77 14.34
N SER A 584 6.89 -11.73 14.47
CA SER A 584 6.23 -12.00 15.74
C SER A 584 7.17 -12.66 16.76
N TRP A 585 8.04 -13.56 16.33
CA TRP A 585 9.09 -14.11 17.18
C TRP A 585 10.10 -13.04 17.59
N LEU A 586 10.57 -12.20 16.65
CA LEU A 586 11.50 -11.10 16.96
C LEU A 586 10.92 -10.17 18.04
N MET A 587 9.67 -9.72 17.87
CA MET A 587 9.01 -8.85 18.85
C MET A 587 8.84 -9.51 20.22
N GLN A 588 8.61 -10.84 20.29
CA GLN A 588 8.60 -11.58 21.55
C GLN A 588 9.98 -11.60 22.23
N GLU A 589 11.05 -11.87 21.49
CA GLU A 589 12.40 -12.00 22.05
C GLU A 589 12.94 -10.67 22.59
N PHE A 590 12.76 -9.58 21.83
CA PHE A 590 13.11 -8.24 22.31
C PHE A 590 12.26 -7.80 23.50
N ALA A 591 10.94 -8.03 23.47
CA ALA A 591 10.06 -7.66 24.58
C ALA A 591 10.41 -8.45 25.87
N GLY A 592 10.74 -9.73 25.75
CA GLY A 592 11.17 -10.56 26.88
C GLY A 592 12.53 -10.16 27.44
N ALA A 593 13.47 -9.69 26.61
CA ALA A 593 14.77 -9.15 27.07
C ALA A 593 14.61 -7.78 27.77
N LEU A 594 13.72 -6.94 27.26
CA LEU A 594 13.47 -5.57 27.75
C LEU A 594 12.40 -5.49 28.85
N SER A 595 11.82 -6.62 29.26
CA SER A 595 10.71 -6.69 30.22
C SER A 595 9.50 -5.81 29.83
N ILE A 596 9.15 -5.79 28.54
CA ILE A 596 8.01 -5.02 28.00
C ILE A 596 6.80 -5.94 27.84
N ASP A 597 5.82 -5.80 28.72
CA ASP A 597 4.55 -6.51 28.60
C ASP A 597 3.69 -5.95 27.44
N PRO A 598 3.21 -6.79 26.50
CA PRO A 598 2.39 -6.34 25.40
C PRO A 598 0.95 -6.04 25.84
N ILE A 599 0.41 -4.91 25.37
CA ILE A 599 -1.01 -4.59 25.43
C ILE A 599 -1.80 -5.74 24.79
N THR A 600 -2.72 -6.31 25.57
CA THR A 600 -3.74 -7.23 25.08
C THR A 600 -5.03 -6.45 24.88
N PRO A 601 -5.54 -6.30 23.63
CA PRO A 601 -6.83 -5.67 23.39
C PRO A 601 -7.95 -6.47 24.06
N SER A 602 -9.04 -5.81 24.45
CA SER A 602 -10.32 -6.52 24.57
C SER A 602 -10.77 -6.93 23.17
N PHE A 603 -11.34 -8.13 23.04
CA PHE A 603 -11.99 -8.63 21.84
C PHE A 603 -13.51 -8.78 22.04
N ASP A 604 -14.09 -8.05 22.99
CA ASP A 604 -15.52 -8.08 23.27
C ASP A 604 -16.33 -7.71 22.03
N GLY A 605 -17.16 -8.63 21.55
CA GLY A 605 -17.95 -8.48 20.32
C GLY A 605 -17.17 -8.66 19.00
N ALA A 606 -15.87 -8.93 19.03
CA ALA A 606 -15.11 -9.25 17.83
C ALA A 606 -15.45 -10.66 17.31
N PRO A 607 -15.64 -10.85 15.99
CA PRO A 607 -15.97 -12.17 15.44
C PRO A 607 -14.76 -13.12 15.49
N ALA A 608 -15.04 -14.39 15.77
CA ALA A 608 -14.06 -15.47 15.66
C ALA A 608 -13.88 -15.92 14.20
N LEU A 609 -12.67 -16.34 13.84
CA LEU A 609 -12.32 -16.89 12.53
C LEU A 609 -12.65 -18.38 12.45
N SER A 610 -13.14 -18.85 11.29
CA SER A 610 -13.71 -20.20 11.16
C SER A 610 -12.73 -21.36 11.33
N HIS A 611 -11.41 -21.13 11.14
CA HIS A 611 -10.39 -22.19 11.18
C HIS A 611 -9.85 -22.52 12.57
N ASN A 612 -10.00 -21.60 13.55
CA ASN A 612 -9.46 -21.78 14.91
C ASN A 612 -10.44 -21.37 16.02
N ASN A 613 -11.61 -20.79 15.68
CA ASN A 613 -12.57 -20.24 16.64
C ASN A 613 -11.95 -19.24 17.63
N GLN A 614 -11.06 -18.38 17.14
CA GLN A 614 -10.42 -17.29 17.89
C GLN A 614 -10.58 -15.96 17.13
N PRO A 615 -10.54 -14.79 17.80
CA PRO A 615 -10.52 -13.51 17.13
C PRO A 615 -9.21 -13.30 16.33
N LEU A 616 -9.21 -12.30 15.45
CA LEU A 616 -8.02 -11.85 14.74
C LEU A 616 -7.16 -10.97 15.66
N ASP A 617 -6.17 -11.57 16.32
CA ASP A 617 -5.27 -10.90 17.28
C ASP A 617 -4.00 -10.39 16.56
N MET A 618 -4.14 -9.30 15.81
CA MET A 618 -3.04 -8.71 15.02
C MET A 618 -1.91 -8.18 15.91
N LEU A 619 -0.66 -8.49 15.56
CA LEU A 619 0.53 -7.92 16.18
C LEU A 619 0.95 -6.60 15.51
N THR A 620 0.95 -5.50 16.26
CA THR A 620 1.39 -4.17 15.80
C THR A 620 2.43 -3.58 16.76
N PRO A 621 3.30 -2.64 16.32
CA PRO A 621 4.30 -2.00 17.17
C PRO A 621 3.68 -1.32 18.40
N SER A 622 2.53 -0.68 18.24
CA SER A 622 1.76 0.03 19.28
C SER A 622 1.25 -0.84 20.42
N ARG A 623 1.35 -2.18 20.32
CA ARG A 623 1.11 -3.08 21.45
C ARG A 623 2.26 -3.11 22.44
N TYR A 624 3.43 -2.57 22.10
CA TYR A 624 4.62 -2.54 22.94
C TYR A 624 5.03 -1.09 23.25
N PRO A 625 4.26 -0.33 24.05
CA PRO A 625 4.75 0.93 24.60
C PRO A 625 5.98 0.68 25.50
N SER A 626 6.89 1.64 25.57
CA SER A 626 7.96 1.57 26.57
C SER A 626 7.40 1.94 27.96
N PRO A 627 7.88 1.30 29.05
CA PRO A 627 7.61 1.76 30.41
C PRO A 627 7.97 3.24 30.64
N THR A 628 8.97 3.77 29.91
CA THR A 628 9.43 5.17 30.00
C THR A 628 8.77 6.14 29.01
N ASP A 629 7.82 5.70 28.17
CA ASP A 629 7.15 6.61 27.24
C ASP A 629 6.30 7.69 27.95
N ASP A 630 6.03 8.80 27.27
CA ASP A 630 5.24 9.92 27.79
C ASP A 630 3.72 9.64 27.81
N SER A 631 2.91 10.54 28.36
CA SER A 631 1.45 10.38 28.43
C SER A 631 0.79 10.36 27.04
N GLN A 632 1.25 11.21 26.11
CA GLN A 632 0.73 11.27 24.74
C GLN A 632 1.21 10.05 23.94
N ALA A 633 2.46 9.61 24.10
CA ALA A 633 2.95 8.37 23.48
C ALA A 633 2.14 7.14 23.90
N ARG A 634 1.75 7.04 25.18
CA ARG A 634 0.84 5.99 25.66
C ARG A 634 -0.58 6.14 25.10
N GLU A 635 -1.08 7.36 24.92
CA GLU A 635 -2.38 7.60 24.29
C GLU A 635 -2.36 7.24 22.80
N ASP A 636 -1.34 7.64 22.05
CA ASP A 636 -1.10 7.31 20.64
C ASP A 636 -0.96 5.80 20.43
N ALA A 637 -0.25 5.11 21.32
CA ALA A 637 -0.18 3.65 21.35
C ALA A 637 -1.58 3.03 21.51
N ALA A 638 -2.34 3.48 22.52
CA ALA A 638 -3.68 2.98 22.80
C ALA A 638 -4.70 3.34 21.70
N LYS A 639 -4.57 4.51 21.05
CA LYS A 639 -5.36 4.93 19.88
C LYS A 639 -5.11 4.00 18.71
N SER A 640 -3.85 3.73 18.41
CA SER A 640 -3.43 2.84 17.31
C SER A 640 -3.89 1.40 17.52
N VAL A 641 -3.83 0.89 18.76
CA VAL A 641 -4.38 -0.44 19.11
C VAL A 641 -5.91 -0.48 18.95
N ARG A 642 -6.64 0.58 19.35
CA ARG A 642 -8.10 0.68 19.13
C ARG A 642 -8.46 0.76 17.64
N ASP A 643 -7.72 1.51 16.82
CA ASP A 643 -7.94 1.57 15.36
C ASP A 643 -7.67 0.20 14.70
N THR A 644 -6.58 -0.49 15.09
CA THR A 644 -6.28 -1.85 14.61
C THR A 644 -7.46 -2.81 14.84
N LEU A 645 -8.04 -2.79 16.05
CA LEU A 645 -9.21 -3.61 16.38
C LEU A 645 -10.46 -3.17 15.60
N SER A 646 -10.73 -1.86 15.53
CA SER A 646 -11.86 -1.29 14.79
C SER A 646 -11.83 -1.67 13.30
N VAL A 647 -10.66 -1.57 12.66
CA VAL A 647 -10.45 -2.01 11.27
C VAL A 647 -10.67 -3.51 11.12
N SER A 648 -10.15 -4.32 12.06
CA SER A 648 -10.33 -5.78 12.07
C SER A 648 -11.80 -6.18 12.14
N VAL A 649 -12.56 -5.63 13.10
CA VAL A 649 -13.99 -5.93 13.27
C VAL A 649 -14.76 -5.45 12.04
N ALA A 650 -14.50 -4.24 11.55
CA ALA A 650 -15.20 -3.70 10.39
C ALA A 650 -14.98 -4.54 9.11
N GLY A 651 -13.74 -4.93 8.80
CA GLY A 651 -13.43 -5.79 7.64
C GLY A 651 -13.99 -7.22 7.76
N LEU A 652 -14.24 -7.71 8.97
CA LEU A 652 -14.83 -9.04 9.22
C LEU A 652 -16.36 -9.09 9.27
N THR A 653 -17.02 -7.95 9.52
CA THR A 653 -18.48 -7.86 9.77
C THR A 653 -19.25 -6.97 8.78
N THR A 654 -18.57 -6.14 8.00
CA THR A 654 -19.19 -5.17 7.07
C THR A 654 -18.59 -5.29 5.67
N PRO A 655 -19.17 -4.63 4.63
CA PRO A 655 -18.59 -4.59 3.28
C PRO A 655 -17.28 -3.78 3.14
N ARG A 656 -16.60 -3.40 4.24
CA ARG A 656 -15.35 -2.62 4.20
C ARG A 656 -14.30 -3.36 3.36
N PHE A 657 -13.65 -2.63 2.46
CA PHE A 657 -12.66 -3.12 1.48
C PHE A 657 -13.19 -4.08 0.38
N VAL A 658 -14.47 -4.46 0.37
CA VAL A 658 -15.04 -5.31 -0.70
C VAL A 658 -14.98 -4.61 -2.06
N SER A 659 -15.27 -3.31 -2.11
CA SER A 659 -15.11 -2.47 -3.31
C SER A 659 -13.68 -2.47 -3.85
N ARG A 660 -12.67 -2.40 -2.98
CA ARG A 660 -11.25 -2.50 -3.35
C ARG A 660 -10.90 -3.87 -3.93
N ALA A 661 -11.41 -4.95 -3.32
CA ALA A 661 -11.18 -6.33 -3.77
C ALA A 661 -11.88 -6.64 -5.10
N VAL A 662 -13.11 -6.13 -5.29
CA VAL A 662 -13.83 -6.19 -6.57
C VAL A 662 -13.07 -5.39 -7.62
N PHE A 663 -12.77 -4.11 -7.38
CA PHE A 663 -12.03 -3.28 -8.33
C PHE A 663 -10.71 -3.93 -8.74
N ARG A 664 -9.92 -4.44 -7.78
CA ARG A 664 -8.67 -5.18 -8.07
C ARG A 664 -8.90 -6.35 -9.04
N SER A 665 -9.94 -7.14 -8.79
CA SER A 665 -10.17 -8.39 -9.50
C SER A 665 -10.82 -8.23 -10.88
N LEU A 666 -11.32 -7.04 -11.24
CA LEU A 666 -12.00 -6.80 -12.52
C LEU A 666 -11.03 -6.72 -13.72
N LEU A 667 -9.78 -6.24 -13.53
CA LEU A 667 -8.77 -6.01 -14.58
C LEU A 667 -8.67 -7.15 -15.60
N GLY A 668 -8.80 -6.82 -16.88
CA GLY A 668 -8.66 -7.74 -18.02
C GLY A 668 -10.00 -8.19 -18.62
N THR A 669 -9.95 -9.26 -19.41
CA THR A 669 -11.12 -9.78 -20.16
C THR A 669 -11.99 -10.69 -19.29
N TRP A 670 -13.29 -10.70 -19.59
CA TRP A 670 -14.32 -11.61 -19.11
C TRP A 670 -15.12 -12.14 -20.30
N LYS A 671 -15.56 -13.39 -20.27
CA LYS A 671 -16.68 -13.83 -21.12
C LYS A 671 -17.97 -13.24 -20.54
N LEU A 672 -18.81 -12.65 -21.39
CA LEU A 672 -20.09 -12.04 -21.05
C LEU A 672 -21.21 -12.77 -21.82
N GLU A 673 -22.11 -13.41 -21.08
CA GLU A 673 -23.40 -13.89 -21.58
C GLU A 673 -24.51 -13.01 -20.97
N ARG A 674 -25.51 -12.58 -21.73
CA ARG A 674 -26.56 -11.68 -21.23
C ARG A 674 -27.90 -11.92 -21.90
N ASP A 675 -28.91 -12.18 -21.09
CA ASP A 675 -30.30 -12.26 -21.54
C ASP A 675 -31.00 -10.90 -21.40
N LEU A 676 -31.86 -10.55 -22.36
CA LEU A 676 -32.73 -9.38 -22.34
C LEU A 676 -34.16 -9.84 -22.59
N THR A 677 -35.04 -9.58 -21.62
CA THR A 677 -36.48 -9.88 -21.70
C THR A 677 -37.25 -8.57 -21.61
N SER A 678 -37.89 -8.13 -22.70
CA SER A 678 -38.82 -6.99 -22.66
C SER A 678 -40.26 -7.43 -22.52
N ARG A 679 -41.06 -6.63 -21.80
CA ARG A 679 -42.52 -6.76 -21.72
C ARG A 679 -43.25 -5.90 -22.77
N LEU A 680 -42.52 -5.08 -23.54
CA LEU A 680 -43.05 -4.22 -24.59
C LEU A 680 -42.94 -4.92 -25.96
N PRO A 681 -44.05 -5.19 -26.69
CA PRO A 681 -44.01 -5.83 -28.01
C PRO A 681 -43.22 -5.08 -29.11
N SER A 682 -42.79 -3.85 -28.84
CA SER A 682 -41.96 -3.01 -29.71
C SER A 682 -40.46 -3.22 -29.54
N HIS A 683 -40.02 -3.91 -28.48
CA HIS A 683 -38.62 -4.15 -28.16
C HIS A 683 -38.32 -5.66 -28.20
N PRO A 684 -37.32 -6.12 -28.98
CA PRO A 684 -37.04 -7.54 -29.10
C PRO A 684 -36.36 -8.08 -27.83
N SER A 685 -36.93 -9.13 -27.24
CA SER A 685 -36.21 -10.02 -26.34
C SER A 685 -35.14 -10.82 -27.12
N GLY A 686 -34.11 -11.28 -26.41
CA GLY A 686 -33.01 -12.05 -27.00
C GLY A 686 -31.77 -12.16 -26.11
N HIS A 687 -30.70 -12.70 -26.70
CA HIS A 687 -29.47 -13.07 -26.00
C HIS A 687 -28.24 -12.39 -26.63
N PHE A 688 -27.38 -11.80 -25.80
CA PHE A 688 -26.04 -11.33 -26.16
C PHE A 688 -24.97 -12.30 -25.67
N SER A 689 -24.05 -12.68 -26.56
CA SER A 689 -22.85 -13.44 -26.23
C SER A 689 -21.60 -12.70 -26.73
N GLY A 690 -20.59 -12.57 -25.89
CA GLY A 690 -19.37 -11.84 -26.23
C GLY A 690 -18.37 -11.72 -25.08
N THR A 691 -17.68 -10.58 -25.06
CA THR A 691 -16.67 -10.26 -24.05
C THR A 691 -16.91 -8.90 -23.41
N ALA A 692 -16.43 -8.75 -22.18
CA ALA A 692 -16.27 -7.47 -21.50
C ALA A 692 -14.82 -7.33 -21.05
N ARG A 693 -14.24 -6.13 -21.20
CA ARG A 693 -12.83 -5.85 -20.87
C ARG A 693 -12.75 -4.65 -19.94
N PHE A 694 -12.02 -4.81 -18.84
CA PHE A 694 -11.65 -3.73 -17.93
C PHE A 694 -10.18 -3.36 -18.17
N LEU A 695 -9.94 -2.17 -18.71
CA LEU A 695 -8.61 -1.72 -19.13
C LEU A 695 -8.15 -0.61 -18.19
N LEU A 696 -7.12 -0.88 -17.37
CA LEU A 696 -6.70 -0.02 -16.27
C LEU A 696 -6.09 1.28 -16.78
N ARG A 697 -6.45 2.40 -16.13
CA ARG A 697 -5.82 3.70 -16.33
C ARG A 697 -5.90 4.56 -15.08
N ASP A 698 -5.15 5.65 -15.09
CA ASP A 698 -5.22 6.68 -14.07
C ASP A 698 -6.58 7.36 -14.11
N GLY A 699 -7.07 7.79 -12.95
CA GLY A 699 -8.37 8.45 -12.82
C GLY A 699 -8.47 9.73 -13.64
N THR A 700 -9.66 10.04 -14.15
CA THR A 700 -9.92 11.25 -14.93
C THR A 700 -10.93 12.17 -14.25
N SER A 701 -10.75 13.49 -14.38
CA SER A 701 -11.72 14.49 -13.85
C SER A 701 -12.97 14.68 -14.72
N ASP A 702 -13.04 13.98 -15.87
CA ASP A 702 -14.15 14.00 -16.82
C ASP A 702 -15.47 13.60 -16.14
N GLY A 703 -16.56 14.31 -16.43
CA GLY A 703 -17.88 14.12 -15.82
C GLY A 703 -18.02 14.64 -14.38
N ILE A 704 -16.98 14.56 -13.53
CA ILE A 704 -17.02 15.05 -12.14
C ILE A 704 -17.23 16.57 -12.10
N ARG A 705 -16.53 17.31 -12.97
CA ARG A 705 -16.58 18.78 -13.06
C ARG A 705 -17.93 19.38 -13.47
N ARG A 706 -18.93 18.56 -13.83
CA ARG A 706 -20.33 19.02 -14.07
C ARG A 706 -21.22 18.95 -12.83
N ALA A 707 -20.74 18.37 -11.72
CA ALA A 707 -21.53 18.16 -10.50
C ALA A 707 -21.27 19.18 -9.37
N LYS A 708 -20.34 20.13 -9.56
CA LYS A 708 -20.05 21.23 -8.62
C LYS A 708 -20.11 22.57 -9.36
N ASP A 709 -20.87 23.52 -8.84
CA ASP A 709 -21.01 24.87 -9.42
C ASP A 709 -19.74 25.71 -9.23
N GLY A 710 -18.98 25.89 -10.31
CA GLY A 710 -18.20 27.11 -10.58
C GLY A 710 -16.96 27.43 -9.73
N THR A 711 -16.69 26.77 -8.60
CA THR A 711 -15.53 27.06 -7.75
C THR A 711 -14.34 26.12 -8.00
N PRO A 712 -13.19 26.63 -8.51
CA PRO A 712 -11.94 25.88 -8.55
C PRO A 712 -11.21 26.00 -7.22
N GLU A 713 -11.65 25.27 -6.19
CA GLU A 713 -10.85 25.12 -4.96
C GLU A 713 -9.69 24.16 -5.20
N SER A 714 -8.56 24.72 -5.63
CA SER A 714 -7.29 24.01 -5.72
C SER A 714 -6.76 23.69 -4.32
N SER A 715 -7.03 22.47 -3.85
CA SER A 715 -6.22 21.81 -2.83
C SER A 715 -5.48 20.63 -3.47
N ASP A 716 -4.31 20.27 -2.96
CA ASP A 716 -3.48 19.17 -3.51
C ASP A 716 -4.06 17.77 -3.22
N GLU A 717 -5.35 17.65 -2.91
CA GLU A 717 -6.08 16.42 -2.59
C GLU A 717 -6.76 15.75 -3.79
N ASP A 718 -6.93 16.45 -4.92
CA ASP A 718 -7.58 15.94 -6.15
C ASP A 718 -6.70 14.89 -6.89
N ASP A 719 -6.49 13.74 -6.26
CA ASP A 719 -6.08 12.50 -6.93
C ASP A 719 -7.37 11.73 -7.32
N PRO A 720 -7.70 11.63 -8.62
CA PRO A 720 -8.92 10.95 -9.09
C PRO A 720 -8.85 9.42 -8.98
N GLY A 721 -7.77 8.87 -8.41
CA GLY A 721 -7.62 7.44 -8.14
C GLY A 721 -7.26 6.64 -9.39
N MET A 722 -7.84 5.43 -9.49
CA MET A 722 -7.73 4.56 -10.65
C MET A 722 -9.10 4.26 -11.22
N GLU A 723 -9.15 4.08 -12.54
CA GLU A 723 -10.38 3.74 -13.25
C GLU A 723 -10.14 2.71 -14.34
N TYR A 724 -11.21 2.03 -14.76
CA TYR A 724 -11.21 1.20 -15.94
C TYR A 724 -11.95 1.89 -17.07
N LEU A 725 -11.32 1.94 -18.26
CA LEU A 725 -12.08 1.97 -19.50
C LEU A 725 -12.71 0.58 -19.69
N TYR A 726 -14.02 0.52 -19.55
CA TYR A 726 -14.80 -0.70 -19.72
C TYR A 726 -15.33 -0.79 -21.15
N ILE A 727 -15.11 -1.92 -21.83
CA ILE A 727 -15.53 -2.14 -23.22
C ILE A 727 -16.17 -3.52 -23.38
N GLU A 728 -17.42 -3.54 -23.86
CA GLU A 728 -18.09 -4.75 -24.35
C GLU A 728 -17.96 -4.89 -25.86
N ASP A 729 -17.88 -6.12 -26.35
CA ASP A 729 -17.96 -6.46 -27.77
C ASP A 729 -18.48 -7.90 -27.95
N GLY A 730 -19.48 -8.07 -28.82
CA GLY A 730 -20.16 -9.36 -29.04
C GLY A 730 -21.33 -9.26 -30.00
N GLU A 731 -22.15 -10.32 -30.05
CA GLU A 731 -23.33 -10.40 -30.90
C GLU A 731 -24.59 -10.51 -30.04
N PHE A 732 -25.60 -9.65 -30.28
CA PHE A 732 -26.96 -9.83 -29.79
C PHE A 732 -27.81 -10.51 -30.85
N ARG A 733 -28.56 -11.55 -30.46
CA ARG A 733 -29.55 -12.25 -31.28
C ARG A 733 -30.92 -12.13 -30.64
N ALA A 734 -31.85 -11.52 -31.35
CA ALA A 734 -33.25 -11.47 -30.98
C ALA A 734 -33.90 -12.86 -31.12
N ASP A 735 -34.92 -13.16 -30.32
CA ASP A 735 -35.67 -14.42 -30.38
C ASP A 735 -36.31 -14.67 -31.77
N GLY A 736 -36.59 -13.60 -32.51
CA GLY A 736 -37.03 -13.63 -33.91
C GLY A 736 -35.94 -13.96 -34.94
N GLY A 737 -34.74 -14.37 -34.52
CA GLY A 737 -33.64 -14.80 -35.38
C GLY A 737 -32.77 -13.70 -36.00
N PHE A 738 -33.04 -12.42 -35.71
CA PHE A 738 -32.20 -11.31 -36.17
C PHE A 738 -30.98 -11.12 -35.25
N GLY A 739 -29.78 -11.16 -35.82
CA GLY A 739 -28.51 -10.95 -35.10
C GLY A 739 -27.77 -9.67 -35.53
N PHE A 740 -27.12 -8.98 -34.58
CA PHE A 740 -26.25 -7.84 -34.86
C PHE A 740 -25.10 -7.73 -33.85
N ARG A 741 -23.97 -7.14 -34.27
CA ARG A 741 -22.84 -6.85 -33.37
C ARG A 741 -23.17 -5.66 -32.48
N ALA A 742 -23.00 -5.83 -31.17
CA ALA A 742 -23.21 -4.79 -30.17
C ALA A 742 -21.90 -4.51 -29.40
N THR A 743 -21.69 -3.24 -29.04
CA THR A 743 -20.55 -2.78 -28.24
C THR A 743 -21.02 -1.65 -27.33
N MET A 744 -20.61 -1.70 -26.06
CA MET A 744 -20.97 -0.72 -25.03
C MET A 744 -19.69 -0.26 -24.31
N ARG A 745 -19.68 0.98 -23.81
CA ARG A 745 -18.55 1.55 -23.07
C ARG A 745 -19.01 2.34 -21.85
N TYR A 746 -18.24 2.19 -20.78
CA TYR A 746 -18.45 2.86 -19.49
C TYR A 746 -17.07 3.18 -18.89
N VAL A 747 -17.04 4.07 -17.90
CA VAL A 747 -15.85 4.30 -17.06
C VAL A 747 -16.18 3.86 -15.64
N TRP A 748 -15.41 2.92 -15.08
CA TRP A 748 -15.59 2.42 -13.71
C TRP A 748 -14.51 3.02 -12.81
N ARG A 749 -14.89 3.88 -11.86
CA ARG A 749 -13.97 4.60 -10.97
C ARG A 749 -14.00 4.04 -9.55
N TYR A 750 -12.83 3.89 -8.94
CA TYR A 750 -12.72 3.51 -7.54
C TYR A 750 -12.21 4.68 -6.68
N ASP A 751 -13.05 5.12 -5.75
CA ASP A 751 -12.69 6.08 -4.71
C ASP A 751 -12.09 5.32 -3.51
N GLU A 752 -10.78 5.48 -3.29
CA GLU A 752 -10.07 4.83 -2.19
C GLU A 752 -10.32 5.49 -0.81
N ARG A 753 -10.71 6.78 -0.79
CA ARG A 753 -10.98 7.54 0.44
C ARG A 753 -12.32 7.15 1.06
N ASN A 754 -13.36 7.09 0.24
CA ASN A 754 -14.71 6.71 0.65
C ASN A 754 -15.01 5.21 0.47
N GLY A 755 -14.17 4.49 -0.27
CA GLY A 755 -14.35 3.06 -0.54
C GLY A 755 -15.49 2.75 -1.52
N VAL A 756 -15.80 3.68 -2.44
CA VAL A 756 -16.95 3.60 -3.37
C VAL A 756 -16.48 3.13 -4.76
N LEU A 757 -17.33 2.37 -5.46
CA LEU A 757 -17.13 1.97 -6.85
C LEU A 757 -18.26 2.57 -7.70
N GLY A 758 -17.93 3.54 -8.54
CA GLY A 758 -18.88 4.29 -9.37
C GLY A 758 -18.79 3.92 -10.85
N VAL A 759 -19.93 3.78 -11.52
CA VAL A 759 -20.05 3.53 -12.96
C VAL A 759 -20.51 4.82 -13.64
N TRP A 760 -19.81 5.22 -14.70
CA TRP A 760 -20.05 6.46 -15.46
C TRP A 760 -20.32 6.13 -16.92
N PHE A 761 -21.25 6.85 -17.56
CA PHE A 761 -21.46 6.74 -19.00
C PHE A 761 -20.24 7.26 -19.76
N ALA A 762 -19.84 6.60 -20.85
CA ALA A 762 -18.86 7.14 -21.78
C ALA A 762 -19.54 8.10 -22.78
N LYS A 763 -18.84 9.16 -23.20
CA LYS A 763 -19.37 10.11 -24.21
C LYS A 763 -19.55 9.42 -25.56
N PRO A 764 -20.64 9.70 -26.32
CA PRO A 764 -20.83 9.14 -27.67
C PRO A 764 -19.70 9.52 -28.65
N GLU A 765 -19.24 10.77 -28.59
CA GLU A 765 -18.26 11.36 -29.50
C GLU A 765 -16.80 11.12 -29.10
N ASP A 766 -16.52 10.97 -27.79
CA ASP A 766 -15.23 10.54 -27.25
C ASP A 766 -15.45 9.39 -26.25
N PRO A 767 -15.57 8.15 -26.74
CA PRO A 767 -15.93 7.01 -25.92
C PRO A 767 -14.79 6.51 -25.01
N LYS A 768 -13.69 7.26 -24.90
CA LYS A 768 -12.73 7.11 -23.81
C LYS A 768 -13.07 8.00 -22.61
N ARG A 769 -13.83 9.09 -22.74
CA ARG A 769 -14.16 10.01 -21.63
C ARG A 769 -15.46 9.67 -20.94
N ALA A 770 -15.51 9.92 -19.63
CA ALA A 770 -16.77 9.90 -18.87
C ALA A 770 -17.61 11.16 -19.15
N ASP A 771 -18.94 11.02 -19.22
CA ASP A 771 -19.87 12.13 -19.45
C ASP A 771 -20.58 12.57 -18.16
N TYR A 772 -21.26 11.63 -17.49
CA TYR A 772 -21.90 11.80 -16.19
C TYR A 772 -22.04 10.45 -15.45
N LEU A 773 -22.29 10.53 -14.14
CA LEU A 773 -22.44 9.36 -13.27
C LEU A 773 -23.69 8.56 -13.69
N PHE A 774 -23.52 7.27 -13.94
CA PHE A 774 -24.65 6.35 -14.05
C PHE A 774 -25.12 6.02 -12.63
N HIS A 775 -24.29 5.39 -11.81
CA HIS A 775 -24.64 5.07 -10.42
C HIS A 775 -23.40 4.67 -9.60
N GLU A 776 -23.57 4.61 -8.27
CA GLU A 776 -22.60 4.04 -7.33
C GLU A 776 -23.07 2.68 -6.83
N ILE A 777 -22.13 1.76 -6.60
CA ILE A 777 -22.42 0.37 -6.19
C ILE A 777 -22.40 0.27 -4.66
N GLU A 778 -23.58 0.20 -4.04
CA GLU A 778 -23.75 0.02 -2.60
C GLU A 778 -23.70 -1.49 -2.26
N PHE A 779 -22.55 -1.93 -1.72
CA PHE A 779 -22.39 -3.31 -1.22
C PHE A 779 -23.21 -3.53 0.06
N LEU A 780 -23.92 -4.65 0.13
CA LEU A 780 -24.87 -4.93 1.20
C LEU A 780 -24.23 -5.75 2.33
N THR A 781 -24.50 -5.37 3.58
CA THR A 781 -24.13 -6.18 4.76
C THR A 781 -24.85 -7.54 4.71
N PRO A 782 -24.17 -8.68 4.86
CA PRO A 782 -24.79 -10.00 4.62
C PRO A 782 -25.88 -10.35 5.63
N GLN A 783 -27.13 -10.44 5.17
CA GLN A 783 -28.26 -10.87 5.99
C GLN A 783 -28.43 -12.40 5.92
N GLY A 784 -28.53 -13.07 7.08
CA GLY A 784 -28.86 -14.50 7.17
C GLY A 784 -27.70 -15.49 7.00
N GLY A 785 -26.45 -15.02 6.83
CA GLY A 785 -25.24 -15.86 6.84
C GLY A 785 -24.51 -15.96 5.50
N ARG A 786 -23.29 -16.51 5.52
CA ARG A 786 -22.31 -16.52 4.41
C ARG A 786 -22.63 -17.53 3.29
N GLY A 787 -23.90 -17.61 2.85
CA GLY A 787 -24.40 -18.61 1.90
C GLY A 787 -24.44 -18.17 0.42
N LYS A 788 -24.16 -16.90 0.13
CA LYS A 788 -24.09 -16.33 -1.22
C LYS A 788 -22.83 -15.47 -1.37
N GLY A 789 -22.53 -15.02 -2.58
CA GLY A 789 -21.46 -14.04 -2.84
C GLY A 789 -21.75 -12.66 -2.22
N TRP A 790 -20.91 -11.68 -2.52
CA TRP A 790 -21.16 -10.29 -2.13
C TRP A 790 -22.23 -9.68 -3.03
N SER A 791 -23.45 -9.56 -2.51
CA SER A 791 -24.52 -8.81 -3.17
C SER A 791 -24.32 -7.30 -3.03
N ALA A 792 -24.61 -6.55 -4.09
CA ALA A 792 -24.66 -5.09 -4.09
C ALA A 792 -25.85 -4.59 -4.90
N LYS A 793 -26.25 -3.34 -4.69
CA LYS A 793 -27.33 -2.67 -5.45
C LYS A 793 -26.85 -1.32 -5.97
N ALA A 794 -27.56 -0.78 -6.95
CA ALA A 794 -27.44 0.61 -7.38
C ALA A 794 -28.79 1.09 -7.98
N GLY A 795 -28.98 2.40 -8.08
CA GLY A 795 -30.21 2.99 -8.63
C GLY A 795 -29.92 4.22 -9.48
N HIS A 796 -30.62 4.36 -10.61
CA HIS A 796 -30.50 5.54 -11.48
C HIS A 796 -31.85 5.90 -12.13
N LEU A 797 -32.20 7.18 -12.12
CA LEU A 797 -33.35 7.72 -12.85
C LEU A 797 -32.88 8.37 -14.15
N CYS A 798 -33.11 7.72 -15.30
CA CYS A 798 -32.79 8.27 -16.60
C CYS A 798 -34.05 8.88 -17.23
N ILE A 799 -34.19 10.21 -17.14
CA ILE A 799 -35.30 11.02 -17.68
C ILE A 799 -36.68 10.69 -17.07
N SER A 800 -37.22 9.50 -17.34
CA SER A 800 -38.51 9.02 -16.85
C SER A 800 -38.57 7.51 -16.63
N ASP A 801 -37.49 6.78 -16.97
CA ASP A 801 -37.38 5.34 -16.72
C ASP A 801 -36.40 5.12 -15.55
N TYR A 802 -36.79 4.35 -14.53
CA TYR A 802 -35.95 4.03 -13.37
C TYR A 802 -35.26 2.68 -13.55
N TYR A 803 -33.96 2.64 -13.25
CA TYR A 803 -33.08 1.49 -13.35
C TYR A 803 -32.78 1.02 -11.92
N ASP A 804 -33.42 -0.06 -11.48
CA ASP A 804 -33.01 -0.84 -10.31
C ASP A 804 -31.90 -1.80 -10.77
N VAL A 805 -30.73 -1.72 -10.14
CA VAL A 805 -29.54 -2.49 -10.54
C VAL A 805 -29.07 -3.36 -9.38
N LYS A 806 -28.81 -4.63 -9.64
CA LYS A 806 -28.30 -5.58 -8.65
C LYS A 806 -27.05 -6.25 -9.16
N TYR A 807 -26.17 -6.60 -8.24
CA TYR A 807 -24.91 -7.27 -8.48
C TYR A 807 -24.75 -8.43 -7.50
N ASP A 808 -24.11 -9.51 -7.94
CA ASP A 808 -23.56 -10.52 -7.05
C ASP A 808 -22.12 -10.85 -7.49
N PHE A 809 -21.17 -10.75 -6.56
CA PHE A 809 -19.75 -10.99 -6.78
C PHE A 809 -19.30 -12.27 -6.05
N ALA A 810 -18.93 -13.31 -6.81
CA ALA A 810 -18.53 -14.61 -6.28
C ALA A 810 -17.00 -14.77 -6.28
N PHE A 811 -16.42 -14.77 -5.08
CA PHE A 811 -14.98 -14.93 -4.84
C PHE A 811 -14.62 -16.36 -4.46
N GLU A 812 -13.43 -16.80 -4.87
CA GLU A 812 -12.69 -17.90 -4.26
C GLU A 812 -11.43 -17.30 -3.63
N ALA A 813 -11.37 -17.30 -2.29
CA ALA A 813 -10.41 -16.51 -1.52
C ALA A 813 -10.31 -15.05 -2.05
N VAL A 814 -9.15 -14.61 -2.55
CA VAL A 814 -8.92 -13.24 -3.05
C VAL A 814 -9.26 -13.02 -4.53
N ASN A 815 -9.80 -14.03 -5.22
CA ASN A 815 -10.00 -14.03 -6.66
C ASN A 815 -11.48 -14.07 -7.04
N LEU A 816 -11.97 -13.02 -7.70
CA LEU A 816 -13.32 -13.00 -8.29
C LEU A 816 -13.39 -14.01 -9.46
N LYS A 817 -14.30 -14.98 -9.38
CA LYS A 817 -14.45 -16.07 -10.38
C LYS A 817 -15.63 -15.85 -11.32
N GLN A 818 -16.75 -15.39 -10.76
CA GLN A 818 -17.95 -15.00 -11.50
C GLN A 818 -18.51 -13.74 -10.85
N TRP A 819 -19.12 -12.87 -11.65
CA TRP A 819 -20.08 -11.91 -11.15
C TRP A 819 -21.27 -11.78 -12.08
N THR A 820 -22.39 -11.30 -11.55
CA THR A 820 -23.63 -11.06 -12.30
C THR A 820 -24.09 -9.62 -12.12
N ILE A 821 -24.82 -9.12 -13.12
CA ILE A 821 -25.53 -7.84 -13.07
C ILE A 821 -26.97 -8.04 -13.55
N GLU A 822 -27.94 -7.54 -12.79
CA GLU A 822 -29.33 -7.47 -13.20
C GLU A 822 -29.76 -6.00 -13.29
N TYR A 823 -30.36 -5.61 -14.41
CA TYR A 823 -31.08 -4.34 -14.53
C TYR A 823 -32.57 -4.64 -14.63
N ILE A 824 -33.39 -4.08 -13.74
CA ILE A 824 -34.84 -4.03 -13.90
C ILE A 824 -35.21 -2.58 -14.22
N VAL A 825 -35.68 -2.35 -15.45
CA VAL A 825 -36.01 -1.02 -15.95
C VAL A 825 -37.51 -0.88 -16.05
N ASN A 826 -38.06 0.08 -15.30
CA ASN A 826 -39.49 0.36 -15.26
C ASN A 826 -39.73 1.84 -15.60
N GLY A 827 -40.56 2.11 -16.60
CA GLY A 827 -40.93 3.46 -16.99
C GLY A 827 -41.94 3.47 -18.14
N PRO A 828 -42.46 4.65 -18.52
CA PRO A 828 -43.51 4.78 -19.54
C PRO A 828 -43.03 4.47 -20.97
N LYS A 829 -41.71 4.29 -21.17
CA LYS A 829 -41.12 3.96 -22.48
C LYS A 829 -40.29 2.68 -22.47
N LYS A 830 -39.94 2.15 -21.30
CA LYS A 830 -39.12 0.95 -21.11
C LYS A 830 -39.69 0.06 -20.01
N ASP A 831 -40.00 -1.17 -20.38
CA ASP A 831 -40.30 -2.26 -19.44
C ASP A 831 -39.50 -3.50 -19.89
N TYR A 832 -38.40 -3.77 -19.19
CA TYR A 832 -37.53 -4.92 -19.46
C TYR A 832 -36.67 -5.31 -18.24
N THR A 833 -36.19 -6.55 -18.28
CA THR A 833 -35.12 -7.06 -17.42
C THR A 833 -33.93 -7.47 -18.29
N ILE A 834 -32.72 -7.09 -17.87
CA ILE A 834 -31.46 -7.55 -18.45
C ILE A 834 -30.68 -8.29 -17.37
N SER A 835 -30.22 -9.51 -17.65
CA SER A 835 -29.45 -10.34 -16.72
C SER A 835 -28.14 -10.76 -17.38
N GLY A 836 -27.03 -10.15 -16.96
CA GLY A 836 -25.67 -10.42 -17.47
C GLY A 836 -24.84 -11.27 -16.51
N THR A 837 -24.10 -12.24 -17.04
CA THR A 837 -23.17 -13.11 -16.31
C THR A 837 -21.77 -12.99 -16.88
N TYR A 838 -20.78 -12.72 -16.02
CA TYR A 838 -19.37 -12.56 -16.37
C TYR A 838 -18.56 -13.71 -15.79
N ARG A 839 -17.75 -14.39 -16.63
CA ARG A 839 -16.90 -15.53 -16.24
C ARG A 839 -15.48 -15.42 -16.78
N ARG A 840 -14.56 -16.17 -16.17
CA ARG A 840 -13.15 -16.36 -16.55
C ARG A 840 -12.81 -17.84 -16.54
#